data_AF-A0A834BCN9-F1
#
_entry.id   AF-A0A834BCN9-F1
#
_cell.length_a   1.000
_cell.length_b   1.000
_cell.length_c   1.000
_cell.angle_alpha   90.00
_cell.angle_beta   90.00
_cell.angle_gamma   90.00
#
_symmetry.space_group_name_H-M   'P 1'
#
loop_
_entity.id
_entity.type
_entity.pdbx_description
1 polymer ?
#
loop_
_entity_poly.entity_id
_entity_poly.type
_entity_poly.pdbx_seq_one_letter_code
_entity_poly.pdbx_strand_id
1 'polypeptide(L)'
;MRLTQDPIQVLLIFAKEDSQSDGFWWACDRAGFRCNIARTPESALECFLDKHHEIIVIDHRQTRNFDAEAVCRSIRATNPSEHTVILAVVSQASGDHEEASVLPLLHAGFNRRFVENSSITACYNELIQIEHGEVRSQFKLRACNSVFTALDHCHEAIEITSDEHVIQYVNPAFERMMGYHKGELLGKELAELPKSDKNRADLLDTINTCIKKGKEWQGVYYARRKSGDSIQQHVKITPVIGQGGKIRHFVSLKKLCCTTDNNKQIHKIHRDSGDNSQTESHSLRYKNRRRESIDVKSISSRGSDAPSLQNRRYPSMARIHSMTIEAPITKVINIINAAQENSPVTVAEALDRVLEILRTTELYSPQLGTKDEDPHTSDLVGGLMTDGLRRLSGNEYVFTKNVHQSHSHLAMPITINDVPPCIAQLLDNEESWEFNIFELEAVTHKRPLVYLGLKVFSRFGVCEFLHCSETTLRAWLQVIEANYHSSNAYHNSTHAADVLHATAFFLGKERVKGSLDQLDEVAALIAATVHDVDHPGRTNSFLCNAGSELAVLYNDTAVLESHHTALAFQLTVKDNKCNIFKNIDRNHYRTLRQAIIDMVLATEMTKHFEHVNKFVNSINKPMAAETEGSDCECNPIGKNLPENQMLIKRMMIKCADVANPCRPLDLCIEWAGRISEEYFAQTDEEKRQGLPVVMPVFDRNTCSIPKSQISFIDYFITDMFDAWDAFAHLPALMQHLANNYKHWKTLDDLKCKSLRLPSDN
;
A
#
# COMPACT_ATOMS: atom_id res chain seq x y z
N MET A 1 -30.61 6.40 8.76
CA MET A 1 -29.28 6.53 8.12
C MET A 1 -29.34 7.74 7.21
N ARG A 2 -28.64 8.85 7.52
CA ARG A 2 -28.63 10.02 6.64
C ARG A 2 -27.88 9.63 5.36
N LEU A 3 -28.61 9.41 4.28
CA LEU A 3 -28.07 9.10 2.94
C LEU A 3 -27.74 10.38 2.15
N THR A 4 -27.93 11.54 2.76
CA THR A 4 -27.65 12.87 2.22
C THR A 4 -26.68 13.61 3.13
N GLN A 5 -25.70 14.28 2.53
CA GLN A 5 -24.71 15.11 3.21
C GLN A 5 -25.36 16.44 3.62
N ASP A 6 -26.09 16.44 4.74
CA ASP A 6 -26.43 17.69 5.40
C ASP A 6 -25.16 18.35 5.95
N PRO A 7 -25.06 19.69 5.94
CA PRO A 7 -23.90 20.38 6.48
C PRO A 7 -23.73 20.10 7.98
N ILE A 8 -22.49 19.87 8.40
CA ILE A 8 -22.11 19.62 9.80
C ILE A 8 -22.62 20.76 10.69
N GLN A 9 -23.25 20.38 11.81
CA GLN A 9 -23.70 21.31 12.84
C GLN A 9 -22.63 21.44 13.93
N VAL A 10 -22.20 22.67 14.18
CA VAL A 10 -21.21 23.02 15.21
C VAL A 10 -21.87 23.93 16.25
N LEU A 11 -21.67 23.62 17.54
CA LEU A 11 -22.05 24.49 18.66
C LEU A 11 -20.80 25.09 19.30
N LEU A 12 -20.69 26.41 19.28
CA LEU A 12 -19.63 27.17 19.95
C LEU A 12 -20.15 27.67 21.30
N ILE A 13 -19.51 27.26 22.39
CA ILE A 13 -19.86 27.64 23.77
C ILE A 13 -18.76 28.54 24.31
N PHE A 14 -18.97 29.86 24.18
CA PHE A 14 -18.03 30.90 24.60
C PHE A 14 -18.75 31.96 25.41
N ALA A 15 -18.24 32.26 26.61
CA ALA A 15 -18.87 33.24 27.49
C ALA A 15 -18.81 34.69 26.96
N LYS A 16 -17.78 34.99 26.16
CA LYS A 16 -17.51 36.30 25.60
C LYS A 16 -17.11 36.16 24.13
N GLU A 17 -17.42 37.20 23.38
CA GLU A 17 -16.96 37.35 22.00
C GLU A 17 -15.52 37.89 22.04
N ASP A 18 -14.58 37.10 21.54
CA ASP A 18 -13.17 37.43 21.46
C ASP A 18 -12.54 36.87 20.18
N SER A 19 -11.26 37.14 19.97
CA SER A 19 -10.56 36.71 18.75
C SER A 19 -10.56 35.19 18.57
N GLN A 20 -10.69 34.41 19.64
CA GLN A 20 -10.73 32.95 19.57
C GLN A 20 -12.12 32.45 19.17
N SER A 21 -13.19 33.02 19.75
CA SER A 21 -14.56 32.69 19.34
C SER A 21 -14.81 33.06 17.88
N ASP A 22 -14.28 34.22 17.45
CA ASP A 22 -14.38 34.69 16.06
C ASP A 22 -13.59 33.78 15.12
N GLY A 23 -12.40 33.32 15.55
CA GLY A 23 -11.57 32.38 14.80
C GLY A 23 -12.33 31.09 14.46
N PHE A 24 -13.03 30.49 15.42
CA PHE A 24 -13.86 29.30 15.19
C PHE A 24 -15.13 29.61 14.38
N TRP A 25 -15.75 30.76 14.58
CA TRP A 25 -16.94 31.14 13.82
C TRP A 25 -16.64 31.31 12.32
N TRP A 26 -15.59 32.07 11.98
CA TRP A 26 -15.14 32.23 10.59
C TRP A 26 -14.60 30.93 10.00
N ALA A 27 -14.00 30.06 10.82
CA ALA A 27 -13.59 28.73 10.38
C ALA A 27 -14.79 27.85 9.99
N CYS A 28 -15.88 27.90 10.77
CA CYS A 28 -17.12 27.19 10.43
C CYS A 28 -17.73 27.72 9.12
N ASP A 29 -17.81 29.04 8.95
CA ASP A 29 -18.31 29.68 7.73
C ASP A 29 -17.48 29.25 6.50
N ARG A 30 -16.15 29.31 6.62
CA ARG A 30 -15.22 28.86 5.58
C ARG A 30 -15.36 27.37 5.23
N ALA A 31 -15.68 26.53 6.20
CA ALA A 31 -15.91 25.09 6.01
C ALA A 31 -17.31 24.77 5.49
N GLY A 32 -18.22 25.76 5.39
CA GLY A 32 -19.61 25.53 5.04
C GLY A 32 -20.42 24.82 6.14
N PHE A 33 -19.95 24.87 7.38
CA PHE A 33 -20.61 24.27 8.54
C PHE A 33 -21.69 25.21 9.07
N ARG A 34 -22.79 24.64 9.58
CA ARG A 34 -23.79 25.44 10.29
C ARG A 34 -23.36 25.64 11.74
N CYS A 35 -23.20 26.90 12.13
CA CYS A 35 -22.72 27.26 13.44
C CYS A 35 -23.83 27.84 14.33
N ASN A 36 -23.94 27.36 15.56
CA ASN A 36 -24.71 27.99 16.63
C ASN A 36 -23.77 28.44 17.74
N ILE A 37 -24.09 29.55 18.40
CA ILE A 37 -23.29 30.08 19.52
C ILE A 37 -24.17 30.13 20.76
N ALA A 38 -23.66 29.57 21.86
CA ALA A 38 -24.24 29.69 23.19
C ALA A 38 -23.28 30.44 24.11
N ARG A 39 -23.81 31.36 24.92
CA ARG A 39 -23.02 32.23 25.81
C ARG A 39 -23.17 31.89 27.29
N THR A 40 -24.13 31.04 27.65
CA THR A 40 -24.33 30.54 29.02
C THR A 40 -24.51 29.02 29.02
N PRO A 41 -24.24 28.33 30.15
CA PRO A 41 -24.51 26.89 30.30
C PRO A 41 -25.93 26.46 29.94
N GLU A 42 -26.92 27.26 30.34
CA GLU A 42 -28.34 26.98 30.11
C GLU A 42 -28.67 27.08 28.63
N SER A 43 -28.20 28.14 27.96
CA SER A 43 -28.36 28.32 26.51
C SER A 43 -27.63 27.24 25.71
N ALA A 44 -26.49 26.75 26.20
CA ALA A 44 -25.75 25.66 25.57
C ALA A 44 -26.53 24.34 25.61
N LEU A 45 -27.10 23.99 26.75
CA LEU A 45 -27.94 22.81 26.92
C LEU A 45 -29.23 22.92 26.10
N GLU A 46 -29.89 24.07 26.08
CA GLU A 46 -31.08 24.31 25.28
C GLU A 46 -30.79 24.15 23.77
N CYS A 47 -29.71 24.76 23.27
CA CYS A 47 -29.29 24.62 21.88
C CYS A 47 -28.96 23.16 21.53
N PHE A 48 -28.25 22.45 22.40
CA PHE A 48 -27.89 21.05 22.19
C PHE A 48 -29.10 20.10 22.18
N LEU A 49 -30.15 20.41 22.95
CA LEU A 49 -31.38 19.61 22.96
C LEU A 49 -32.31 19.95 21.79
N ASP A 50 -32.31 21.20 21.31
CA ASP A 50 -33.08 21.64 20.15
C ASP A 50 -32.54 21.06 18.83
N LYS A 51 -31.21 20.97 18.69
CA LYS A 51 -30.54 20.55 17.45
C LYS A 51 -29.47 19.50 17.69
N HIS A 52 -29.28 18.63 16.70
CA HIS A 52 -28.20 17.65 16.72
C HIS A 52 -26.89 18.29 16.27
N HIS A 53 -25.94 18.47 17.18
CA HIS A 53 -24.58 18.94 16.88
C HIS A 53 -23.59 17.79 16.77
N GLU A 54 -22.80 17.77 15.70
CA GLU A 54 -21.71 16.81 15.53
C GLU A 54 -20.43 17.25 16.25
N ILE A 55 -20.18 18.56 16.32
CA ILE A 55 -19.02 19.15 16.99
C ILE A 55 -19.49 20.20 18.00
N ILE A 56 -18.93 20.18 19.21
CA ILE A 56 -19.12 21.21 20.23
C ILE A 56 -17.75 21.73 20.63
N VAL A 57 -17.57 23.05 20.62
CA VAL A 57 -16.35 23.71 21.07
C VAL A 57 -16.68 24.46 22.36
N ILE A 58 -15.99 24.14 23.46
CA ILE A 58 -16.22 24.77 24.77
C ILE A 58 -14.99 25.54 25.18
N ASP A 59 -15.18 26.81 25.52
CA ASP A 59 -14.12 27.65 26.07
C ASP A 59 -13.78 27.25 27.51
N HIS A 60 -12.62 26.62 27.69
CA HIS A 60 -12.05 26.25 28.99
C HIS A 60 -11.02 27.30 29.48
N ARG A 61 -10.75 28.37 28.73
CA ARG A 61 -9.78 29.40 29.13
C ARG A 61 -10.27 30.24 30.30
N GLN A 62 -11.58 30.48 30.38
CA GLN A 62 -12.18 31.43 31.33
C GLN A 62 -13.12 30.76 32.34
N THR A 63 -12.56 29.97 33.25
CA THR A 63 -13.30 29.25 34.32
C THR A 63 -14.11 30.15 35.26
N ARG A 64 -13.89 31.47 35.24
CA ARG A 64 -14.65 32.45 36.04
C ARG A 64 -16.05 32.74 35.51
N ASN A 65 -16.31 32.51 34.21
CA ASN A 65 -17.61 32.83 33.61
C ASN A 65 -18.57 31.64 33.66
N PHE A 66 -18.07 30.44 33.35
CA PHE A 66 -18.74 29.18 33.62
C PHE A 66 -17.72 28.04 33.73
N ASP A 67 -18.09 26.96 34.42
CA ASP A 67 -17.28 25.74 34.51
C ASP A 67 -17.49 24.91 33.24
N ALA A 68 -16.49 24.95 32.34
CA ALA A 68 -16.50 24.21 31.08
C ALA A 68 -16.59 22.69 31.27
N GLU A 69 -16.00 22.14 32.33
CA GLU A 69 -16.12 20.72 32.64
C GLU A 69 -17.52 20.36 33.12
N ALA A 70 -18.16 21.21 33.93
CA ALA A 70 -19.54 20.99 34.35
C ALA A 70 -20.52 21.06 33.16
N VAL A 71 -20.29 21.98 32.22
CA VAL A 71 -21.07 22.05 30.97
C VAL A 71 -20.87 20.78 30.14
N CYS A 72 -19.62 20.32 29.97
CA CYS A 72 -19.31 19.08 29.25
C CYS A 72 -20.00 17.87 29.89
N ARG A 73 -19.89 17.70 31.22
CA ARG A 73 -20.57 16.64 31.98
C ARG A 73 -22.10 16.71 31.80
N SER A 74 -22.67 17.90 31.80
CA SER A 74 -24.13 18.09 31.62
C SER A 74 -24.57 17.68 30.21
N ILE A 75 -23.81 18.03 29.17
CA ILE A 75 -24.08 17.56 27.80
C ILE A 75 -23.95 16.03 27.74
N ARG A 76 -22.87 15.46 28.30
CA ARG A 76 -22.64 14.00 28.33
C ARG A 76 -23.69 13.20 29.10
N ALA A 77 -24.36 13.82 30.07
CA ALA A 77 -25.46 13.18 30.79
C ALA A 77 -26.73 13.02 29.94
N THR A 78 -26.78 13.59 28.74
CA THR A 78 -27.93 13.46 27.83
C THR A 78 -27.69 12.36 26.78
N ASN A 79 -28.74 11.60 26.47
CA ASN A 79 -28.68 10.48 25.50
C ASN A 79 -28.15 10.86 24.09
N PRO A 80 -28.42 12.05 23.52
CA PRO A 80 -27.92 12.41 22.18
C PRO A 80 -26.41 12.61 22.09
N SER A 81 -25.72 12.75 23.23
CA SER A 81 -24.31 13.15 23.29
C SER A 81 -23.31 12.05 22.94
N GLU A 82 -23.73 10.79 22.84
CA GLU A 82 -22.85 9.62 22.64
C GLU A 82 -22.01 9.71 21.35
N HIS A 83 -22.49 10.46 20.37
CA HIS A 83 -21.88 10.57 19.04
C HIS A 83 -21.37 11.98 18.69
N THR A 84 -21.30 12.87 19.68
CA THR A 84 -20.85 14.25 19.51
C THR A 84 -19.40 14.40 19.93
N VAL A 85 -18.60 15.08 19.12
CA VAL A 85 -17.20 15.39 19.44
C VAL A 85 -17.15 16.71 20.20
N ILE A 86 -16.60 16.70 21.42
CA ILE A 86 -16.48 17.89 22.26
C ILE A 86 -15.01 18.29 22.39
N LEU A 87 -14.68 19.49 21.91
CA LEU A 87 -13.37 20.12 21.90
C LEU A 87 -13.26 21.13 23.06
N ALA A 88 -12.23 21.01 23.89
CA ALA A 88 -11.90 22.00 24.92
C ALA A 88 -10.87 23.00 24.37
N VAL A 89 -11.19 24.29 24.39
CA VAL A 89 -10.23 25.36 24.10
C VAL A 89 -9.54 25.78 25.39
N VAL A 90 -8.24 25.54 25.51
CA VAL A 90 -7.45 25.81 26.72
C VAL A 90 -6.46 26.94 26.49
N SER A 91 -6.09 27.65 27.56
CA SER A 91 -5.16 28.78 27.43
C SER A 91 -3.73 28.29 27.23
N GLN A 92 -2.94 29.06 26.49
CA GLN A 92 -1.52 28.80 26.30
C GLN A 92 -0.77 29.09 27.61
N ALA A 93 -0.18 28.07 28.25
CA ALA A 93 0.61 28.26 29.46
C ALA A 93 1.81 29.19 29.16
N SER A 94 1.98 30.24 29.97
CA SER A 94 3.12 31.18 29.85
C SER A 94 4.20 30.82 30.86
N GLY A 95 5.30 30.24 30.38
CA GLY A 95 6.50 29.90 31.18
C GLY A 95 6.70 28.40 31.44
N ASP A 96 7.87 28.07 32.03
CA ASP A 96 8.47 26.75 32.37
C ASP A 96 7.61 25.79 33.24
N HIS A 97 6.29 25.94 33.25
CA HIS A 97 5.38 25.02 33.92
C HIS A 97 5.10 23.80 33.04
N GLU A 98 5.21 22.61 33.63
CA GLU A 98 4.84 21.33 33.02
C GLU A 98 3.48 21.42 32.31
N GLU A 99 3.42 20.88 31.11
CA GLU A 99 2.22 20.89 30.28
C GLU A 99 1.06 20.20 31.03
N ALA A 100 -0.06 20.92 31.23
CA ALA A 100 -1.17 20.41 32.01
C ALA A 100 -1.73 19.10 31.42
N SER A 101 -1.85 18.07 32.28
CA SER A 101 -2.40 16.77 31.90
C SER A 101 -3.78 16.89 31.25
N VAL A 102 -4.01 16.12 30.18
CA VAL A 102 -5.32 16.04 29.51
C VAL A 102 -6.32 15.18 30.28
N LEU A 103 -5.88 14.42 31.28
CA LEU A 103 -6.71 13.45 32.00
C LEU A 103 -7.98 14.06 32.64
N PRO A 104 -7.93 15.24 33.28
CA PRO A 104 -9.14 15.88 33.82
C PRO A 104 -10.18 16.21 32.75
N LEU A 105 -9.73 16.68 31.57
CA LEU A 105 -10.62 16.97 30.45
C LEU A 105 -11.29 15.69 29.92
N LEU A 106 -10.53 14.61 29.81
CA LEU A 106 -11.07 13.30 29.41
C LEU A 106 -12.08 12.78 30.43
N HIS A 107 -11.80 12.90 31.73
CA HIS A 107 -12.74 12.53 32.79
C HIS A 107 -14.02 13.37 32.78
N ALA A 108 -13.94 14.65 32.39
CA ALA A 108 -15.11 15.50 32.20
C ALA A 108 -15.92 15.15 30.94
N GLY A 109 -15.34 14.39 30.01
CA GLY A 109 -16.00 13.91 28.79
C GLY A 109 -15.61 14.63 27.50
N PHE A 110 -14.55 15.45 27.52
CA PHE A 110 -13.98 16.02 26.30
C PHE A 110 -13.30 14.94 25.46
N ASN A 111 -13.34 15.10 24.13
CA ASN A 111 -12.62 14.21 23.22
C ASN A 111 -11.22 14.74 22.90
N ARG A 112 -11.05 16.07 22.89
CA ARG A 112 -9.86 16.71 22.35
C ARG A 112 -9.59 18.05 23.01
N ARG A 113 -8.31 18.45 23.03
CA ARG A 113 -7.82 19.72 23.56
C ARG A 113 -7.25 20.56 22.42
N PHE A 114 -7.71 21.80 22.30
CA PHE A 114 -7.17 22.80 21.38
C PHE A 114 -6.51 23.91 22.20
N VAL A 115 -5.22 24.15 21.97
CA VAL A 115 -4.51 25.26 22.62
C VAL A 115 -4.89 26.56 21.91
N GLU A 116 -5.22 27.58 22.69
CA GLU A 116 -5.62 28.90 22.24
C GLU A 116 -4.76 29.41 21.06
N ASN A 117 -5.43 29.60 19.93
CA ASN A 117 -4.88 30.13 18.68
C ASN A 117 -6.03 30.76 17.88
N SER A 118 -6.06 32.09 17.84
CA SER A 118 -7.11 32.87 17.18
C SER A 118 -6.98 32.90 15.65
N SER A 119 -6.00 32.21 15.06
CA SER A 119 -5.87 32.14 13.60
C SER A 119 -7.03 31.35 12.99
N ILE A 120 -7.76 31.96 12.07
CA ILE A 120 -8.86 31.32 11.32
C ILE A 120 -8.37 30.03 10.65
N THR A 121 -7.14 30.02 10.11
CA THR A 121 -6.57 28.84 9.46
C THR A 121 -6.30 27.72 10.47
N ALA A 122 -5.87 28.04 11.69
CA ALA A 122 -5.64 27.03 12.73
C ALA A 122 -6.97 26.40 13.18
N CYS A 123 -7.98 27.23 13.45
CA CYS A 123 -9.32 26.77 13.81
C CYS A 123 -9.96 25.95 12.67
N TYR A 124 -9.78 26.36 11.41
CA TYR A 124 -10.28 25.66 10.22
C TYR A 124 -9.63 24.28 10.06
N ASN A 125 -8.29 24.20 10.16
CA ASN A 125 -7.59 22.92 10.04
C ASN A 125 -8.04 21.94 11.14
N GLU A 126 -8.22 22.43 12.36
CA GLU A 126 -8.70 21.61 13.48
C GLU A 126 -10.11 21.07 13.21
N LEU A 127 -11.05 21.92 12.79
CA LEU A 127 -12.42 21.52 12.49
C LEU A 127 -12.49 20.49 11.35
N ILE A 128 -11.70 20.65 10.29
CA ILE A 128 -11.65 19.70 9.17
C ILE A 128 -11.04 18.36 9.57
N GLN A 129 -10.01 18.37 10.42
CA GLN A 129 -9.43 17.14 10.96
C GLN A 129 -10.45 16.37 11.81
N ILE A 130 -11.20 17.07 12.67
CA ILE A 130 -12.27 16.48 13.50
C ILE A 130 -13.39 15.91 12.62
N GLU A 131 -13.77 16.61 11.55
CA GLU A 131 -14.75 16.12 10.57
C GLU A 131 -14.30 14.79 9.96
N HIS A 132 -13.08 14.76 9.39
CA HIS A 132 -12.59 13.61 8.63
C HIS A 132 -12.20 12.42 9.51
N GLY A 133 -11.80 12.66 10.76
CA GLY A 133 -11.44 11.64 11.74
C GLY A 133 -12.63 11.18 12.59
N GLU A 134 -12.84 11.87 13.71
CA GLU A 134 -13.72 11.47 14.80
C GLU A 134 -15.20 11.51 14.40
N VAL A 135 -15.65 12.58 13.74
CA VAL A 135 -17.07 12.73 13.34
C VAL A 135 -17.47 11.65 12.33
N ARG A 136 -16.63 11.40 11.31
CA ARG A 136 -16.87 10.33 10.33
C ARG A 136 -16.87 8.95 10.98
N SER A 137 -16.02 8.71 11.97
CA SER A 137 -16.01 7.48 12.75
C SER A 137 -17.31 7.31 13.56
N GLN A 138 -17.82 8.37 14.17
CA GLN A 138 -19.10 8.37 14.87
C GLN A 138 -20.29 8.14 13.92
N PHE A 139 -20.23 8.65 12.68
CA PHE A 139 -21.24 8.32 11.67
C PHE A 139 -21.24 6.83 11.32
N LYS A 140 -20.06 6.22 11.15
CA LYS A 140 -19.94 4.77 10.91
C LYS A 140 -20.50 3.96 12.08
N LEU A 141 -20.20 4.36 13.32
CA LEU A 141 -20.74 3.70 14.53
C LEU A 141 -22.26 3.80 14.61
N ARG A 142 -22.85 4.99 14.36
CA ARG A 142 -24.31 5.18 14.30
C ARG A 142 -24.98 4.30 13.23
N ALA A 143 -24.37 4.23 12.04
CA ALA A 143 -24.84 3.36 10.98
C ALA A 143 -24.77 1.88 11.40
N CYS A 144 -23.67 1.48 12.06
CA CYS A 144 -23.48 0.13 12.58
C CYS A 144 -24.55 -0.24 13.62
N ASN A 145 -24.82 0.63 14.60
CA ASN A 145 -25.90 0.44 15.58
C ASN A 145 -27.27 0.26 14.92
N SER A 146 -27.54 1.00 13.84
CA SER A 146 -28.78 0.86 13.06
C SER A 146 -28.85 -0.52 12.38
N VAL A 147 -27.74 -1.00 11.81
CA VAL A 147 -27.64 -2.33 11.20
C VAL A 147 -27.81 -3.44 12.24
N PHE A 148 -27.15 -3.35 13.40
CA PHE A 148 -27.34 -4.31 14.49
C PHE A 148 -28.77 -4.35 14.99
N THR A 149 -29.42 -3.19 15.13
CA THR A 149 -30.84 -3.12 15.48
C THR A 149 -31.70 -3.84 14.43
N ALA A 150 -31.40 -3.68 13.13
CA ALA A 150 -32.09 -4.39 12.07
C ALA A 150 -31.85 -5.92 12.12
N LEU A 151 -30.63 -6.37 12.44
CA LEU A 151 -30.29 -7.79 12.59
C LEU A 151 -31.01 -8.44 13.78
N ASP A 152 -31.07 -7.74 14.92
CA ASP A 152 -31.75 -8.19 16.14
C ASP A 152 -33.28 -8.35 15.93
N HIS A 153 -33.88 -7.46 15.14
CA HIS A 153 -35.31 -7.49 14.83
C HIS A 153 -35.64 -8.28 13.55
N CYS A 154 -34.64 -8.83 12.87
CA CYS A 154 -34.84 -9.64 11.67
C CYS A 154 -35.61 -10.93 12.00
N HIS A 155 -36.55 -11.31 11.13
CA HIS A 155 -37.32 -12.54 11.28
C HIS A 155 -36.54 -13.81 10.88
N GLU A 156 -35.53 -13.68 10.03
CA GLU A 156 -34.67 -14.80 9.64
C GLU A 156 -33.62 -15.06 10.73
N ALA A 157 -33.27 -16.34 10.93
CA ALA A 157 -32.27 -16.72 11.91
C ALA A 157 -30.88 -16.43 11.36
N ILE A 158 -30.10 -15.63 12.08
CA ILE A 158 -28.77 -15.18 11.68
C ILE A 158 -27.75 -15.71 12.68
N GLU A 159 -26.66 -16.25 12.15
CA GLU A 159 -25.50 -16.72 12.90
C GLU A 159 -24.22 -16.20 12.24
N ILE A 160 -23.30 -15.67 13.04
CA ILE A 160 -21.98 -15.23 12.58
C ILE A 160 -20.92 -16.04 13.35
N THR A 161 -19.99 -16.64 12.62
CA THR A 161 -18.87 -17.38 13.20
C THR A 161 -17.52 -16.78 12.78
N SER A 162 -16.45 -17.07 13.52
CA SER A 162 -15.06 -16.82 13.06
C SER A 162 -14.68 -17.73 11.89
N ASP A 163 -13.48 -17.54 11.36
CA ASP A 163 -12.82 -18.41 10.38
C ASP A 163 -12.54 -19.83 10.90
N GLU A 164 -12.45 -20.00 12.22
CA GLU A 164 -12.40 -21.30 12.92
C GLU A 164 -13.79 -21.83 13.32
N HIS A 165 -14.88 -21.26 12.80
CA HIS A 165 -16.26 -21.68 13.08
C HIS A 165 -16.69 -21.53 14.56
N VAL A 166 -16.06 -20.61 15.30
CA VAL A 166 -16.50 -20.23 16.65
C VAL A 166 -17.65 -19.25 16.56
N ILE A 167 -18.77 -19.50 17.24
CA ILE A 167 -19.96 -18.63 17.19
C ILE A 167 -19.69 -17.31 17.92
N GLN A 168 -19.81 -16.20 17.19
CA GLN A 168 -19.55 -14.84 17.69
C GLN A 168 -20.82 -14.01 17.83
N TYR A 169 -21.87 -14.32 17.06
CA TYR A 169 -23.16 -13.67 17.17
C TYR A 169 -24.30 -14.58 16.70
N VAL A 170 -25.44 -14.50 17.38
CA VAL A 170 -26.71 -15.05 16.95
C VAL A 170 -27.82 -14.06 17.28
N ASN A 171 -28.80 -13.93 16.39
CA ASN A 171 -29.94 -13.04 16.63
C ASN A 171 -31.10 -13.76 17.37
N PRO A 172 -32.08 -13.02 17.93
CA PRO A 172 -33.23 -13.61 18.63
C PRO A 172 -34.07 -14.60 17.79
N ALA A 173 -34.10 -14.43 16.46
CA ALA A 173 -34.78 -15.39 15.58
C ALA A 173 -34.08 -16.74 15.55
N PHE A 174 -32.74 -16.77 15.60
CA PHE A 174 -31.96 -17.99 15.74
C PHE A 174 -32.27 -18.70 17.07
N GLU A 175 -32.29 -17.97 18.19
CA GLU A 175 -32.63 -18.53 19.50
C GLU A 175 -34.01 -19.20 19.49
N ARG A 176 -35.02 -18.53 18.92
CA ARG A 176 -36.38 -19.10 18.76
C ARG A 176 -36.41 -20.32 17.85
N MET A 177 -35.64 -20.31 16.75
CA MET A 177 -35.64 -21.39 15.77
C MET A 177 -34.92 -22.65 16.29
N MET A 178 -33.82 -22.49 17.03
CA MET A 178 -32.96 -23.59 17.47
C MET A 178 -33.18 -23.99 18.94
N GLY A 179 -33.78 -23.12 19.74
CA GLY A 179 -34.11 -23.35 21.15
C GLY A 179 -32.94 -23.13 22.13
N TYR A 180 -31.85 -22.51 21.68
CA TYR A 180 -30.69 -22.18 22.52
C TYR A 180 -30.71 -20.70 22.90
N HIS A 181 -30.18 -20.35 24.07
CA HIS A 181 -29.92 -18.96 24.42
C HIS A 181 -28.54 -18.51 23.92
N LYS A 182 -28.39 -17.24 23.55
CA LYS A 182 -27.15 -16.65 23.01
C LYS A 182 -25.95 -16.92 23.91
N GLY A 183 -26.11 -16.76 25.22
CA GLY A 183 -25.03 -17.01 26.19
C GLY A 183 -24.55 -18.46 26.26
N GLU A 184 -25.34 -19.42 25.78
CA GLU A 184 -24.97 -20.83 25.70
C GLU A 184 -24.20 -21.16 24.42
N LEU A 185 -24.22 -20.27 23.42
CA LEU A 185 -23.67 -20.48 22.08
C LEU A 185 -22.40 -19.67 21.84
N LEU A 186 -22.33 -18.44 22.35
CA LEU A 186 -21.19 -17.55 22.14
C LEU A 186 -19.89 -18.20 22.64
N GLY A 187 -18.87 -18.22 21.78
CA GLY A 187 -17.56 -18.81 22.06
C GLY A 187 -17.45 -20.31 21.86
N LYS A 188 -18.54 -21.01 21.49
CA LYS A 188 -18.49 -22.43 21.16
C LYS A 188 -18.21 -22.68 19.69
N GLU A 189 -17.52 -23.77 19.40
CA GLU A 189 -17.32 -24.23 18.03
C GLU A 189 -18.61 -24.85 17.48
N LEU A 190 -18.95 -24.54 16.22
CA LEU A 190 -20.15 -25.07 15.57
C LEU A 190 -20.20 -26.61 15.55
N ALA A 191 -19.04 -27.27 15.58
CA ALA A 191 -18.91 -28.72 15.63
C ALA A 191 -19.40 -29.35 16.95
N GLU A 192 -19.43 -28.60 18.05
CA GLU A 192 -19.91 -29.05 19.36
C GLU A 192 -21.43 -29.16 19.42
N LEU A 193 -22.15 -28.50 18.50
CA LEU A 193 -23.59 -28.59 18.44
C LEU A 193 -24.04 -29.96 17.88
N PRO A 194 -25.07 -30.58 18.47
CA PRO A 194 -25.59 -31.85 18.00
C PRO A 194 -25.93 -31.84 16.49
N LYS A 195 -25.35 -32.78 15.75
CA LYS A 195 -25.60 -32.94 14.31
C LYS A 195 -26.86 -33.78 14.07
N SER A 196 -27.50 -33.57 12.93
CA SER A 196 -28.64 -34.38 12.49
C SER A 196 -28.16 -35.53 11.61
N ASP A 197 -28.56 -36.75 11.93
CA ASP A 197 -28.19 -37.98 11.19
C ASP A 197 -28.90 -38.08 9.83
N LYS A 198 -29.82 -37.14 9.52
CA LYS A 198 -30.57 -37.06 8.26
C LYS A 198 -29.79 -36.42 7.10
N ASN A 199 -28.60 -35.89 7.35
CA ASN A 199 -27.75 -35.30 6.31
C ASN A 199 -26.85 -36.34 5.66
N ARG A 200 -26.43 -36.09 4.42
CA ARG A 200 -25.36 -36.89 3.80
C ARG A 200 -24.05 -36.68 4.56
N ALA A 201 -23.23 -37.73 4.66
CA ALA A 201 -21.97 -37.69 5.39
C ALA A 201 -20.97 -36.65 4.84
N ASP A 202 -21.02 -36.37 3.53
CA ASP A 202 -20.13 -35.45 2.81
C ASP A 202 -20.62 -33.98 2.79
N LEU A 203 -21.80 -33.69 3.34
CA LEU A 203 -22.45 -32.38 3.17
C LEU A 203 -21.69 -31.25 3.85
N LEU A 204 -21.25 -31.44 5.10
CA LEU A 204 -20.52 -30.42 5.86
C LEU A 204 -19.14 -30.13 5.24
N ASP A 205 -18.45 -31.17 4.76
CA ASP A 205 -17.17 -31.02 4.07
C ASP A 205 -17.31 -30.26 2.75
N THR A 206 -18.42 -30.50 2.04
CA THR A 206 -18.77 -29.77 0.81
C THR A 206 -19.03 -28.29 1.11
N ILE A 207 -19.77 -27.99 2.18
CA ILE A 207 -20.04 -26.62 2.64
C ILE A 207 -18.71 -25.93 3.00
N ASN A 208 -17.91 -26.53 3.87
CA ASN A 208 -16.64 -25.99 4.34
C ASN A 208 -15.65 -25.75 3.19
N THR A 209 -15.57 -26.68 2.24
CA THR A 209 -14.72 -26.52 1.05
C THR A 209 -15.20 -25.36 0.17
N CYS A 210 -16.51 -25.15 0.07
CA CYS A 210 -17.09 -24.05 -0.71
C CYS A 210 -16.76 -22.70 -0.06
N ILE A 211 -17.08 -22.55 1.23
CA ILE A 211 -16.96 -21.27 1.92
C ILE A 211 -15.49 -20.89 2.20
N LYS A 212 -14.59 -21.86 2.46
CA LYS A 212 -13.14 -21.59 2.59
C LYS A 212 -12.48 -21.11 1.30
N LYS A 213 -13.09 -21.39 0.14
CA LYS A 213 -12.66 -20.85 -1.16
C LYS A 213 -13.21 -19.44 -1.44
N GLY A 214 -13.83 -18.80 -0.44
CA GLY A 214 -14.43 -17.47 -0.58
C GLY A 214 -15.73 -17.46 -1.38
N LYS A 215 -16.32 -18.63 -1.66
CA LYS A 215 -17.58 -18.73 -2.41
C LYS A 215 -18.77 -18.78 -1.46
N GLU A 216 -19.85 -18.10 -1.84
CA GLU A 216 -21.12 -18.27 -1.14
C GLU A 216 -21.63 -19.70 -1.31
N TRP A 217 -22.23 -20.24 -0.26
CA TRP A 217 -22.93 -21.53 -0.32
C TRP A 217 -24.40 -21.33 0.01
N GLN A 218 -25.28 -22.00 -0.74
CA GLN A 218 -26.72 -22.00 -0.48
C GLN A 218 -27.27 -23.41 -0.65
N GLY A 219 -28.09 -23.86 0.29
CA GLY A 219 -28.71 -25.17 0.23
C GLY A 219 -29.62 -25.48 1.40
N VAL A 220 -30.17 -26.70 1.40
CA VAL A 220 -31.09 -27.17 2.44
C VAL A 220 -30.43 -28.32 3.19
N TYR A 221 -30.40 -28.25 4.52
CA TYR A 221 -29.91 -29.33 5.37
C TYR A 221 -30.68 -29.41 6.69
N TYR A 222 -30.55 -30.54 7.38
CA TYR A 222 -31.19 -30.77 8.67
C TYR A 222 -30.30 -30.32 9.83
N ALA A 223 -30.81 -29.54 10.76
CA ALA A 223 -30.15 -29.22 12.02
C ALA A 223 -30.92 -29.81 13.21
N ARG A 224 -30.23 -30.08 14.31
CA ARG A 224 -30.83 -30.60 15.53
C ARG A 224 -31.06 -29.45 16.52
N ARG A 225 -32.31 -29.31 16.99
CA ARG A 225 -32.69 -28.34 18.03
C ARG A 225 -32.17 -28.76 19.41
N LYS A 226 -32.18 -27.84 20.37
CA LYS A 226 -31.90 -28.14 21.78
C LYS A 226 -32.84 -29.21 22.36
N SER A 227 -34.09 -29.28 21.89
CA SER A 227 -35.07 -30.32 22.28
C SER A 227 -34.72 -31.73 21.78
N GLY A 228 -33.76 -31.85 20.85
CA GLY A 228 -33.38 -33.11 20.19
C GLY A 228 -34.03 -33.33 18.82
N ASP A 229 -35.02 -32.53 18.43
CA ASP A 229 -35.74 -32.65 17.16
C ASP A 229 -34.88 -32.21 15.97
N SER A 230 -34.92 -32.96 14.86
CA SER A 230 -34.29 -32.55 13.59
C SER A 230 -35.24 -31.71 12.75
N ILE A 231 -34.85 -30.47 12.47
CA ILE A 231 -35.56 -29.55 11.59
C ILE A 231 -34.85 -29.38 10.24
N GLN A 232 -35.61 -29.26 9.16
CA GLN A 232 -35.07 -28.91 7.86
C GLN A 232 -34.98 -27.39 7.73
N GLN A 233 -33.83 -26.88 7.31
CA GLN A 233 -33.60 -25.45 7.13
C GLN A 233 -32.92 -25.17 5.78
N HIS A 234 -33.35 -24.09 5.15
CA HIS A 234 -32.68 -23.48 4.02
C HIS A 234 -31.65 -22.48 4.55
N VAL A 235 -30.39 -22.64 4.15
CA VAL A 235 -29.26 -21.87 4.68
C VAL A 235 -28.48 -21.25 3.54
N LYS A 236 -28.16 -19.96 3.67
CA LYS A 236 -27.17 -19.25 2.85
C LYS A 236 -25.99 -18.86 3.74
N ILE A 237 -24.77 -19.21 3.35
CA ILE A 237 -23.54 -18.89 4.07
C ILE A 237 -22.68 -18.02 3.16
N THR A 238 -22.37 -16.81 3.62
CA THR A 238 -21.53 -15.84 2.92
C THR A 238 -20.24 -15.62 3.72
N PRO A 239 -19.06 -15.92 3.15
CA PRO A 239 -17.79 -15.57 3.77
C PRO A 239 -17.58 -14.05 3.76
N VAL A 240 -17.18 -13.49 4.89
CA VAL A 240 -16.85 -12.07 5.03
C VAL A 240 -15.34 -11.93 5.03
N ILE A 241 -14.86 -11.22 4.02
CA ILE A 241 -13.44 -10.93 3.82
C ILE A 241 -13.08 -9.72 4.68
N GLY A 242 -12.14 -9.91 5.60
CA GLY A 242 -11.58 -8.85 6.42
C GLY A 242 -10.33 -8.24 5.82
N GLN A 243 -9.55 -7.54 6.66
CA GLN A 243 -8.27 -6.95 6.27
C GLN A 243 -7.30 -8.00 5.69
N GLY A 244 -6.59 -7.62 4.63
CA GLY A 244 -5.63 -8.50 3.94
C GLY A 244 -6.27 -9.61 3.09
N GLY A 245 -7.55 -9.47 2.71
CA GLY A 245 -8.21 -10.42 1.79
C GLY A 245 -8.54 -11.79 2.40
N LYS A 246 -8.29 -11.98 3.70
CA LYS A 246 -8.58 -13.23 4.42
C LYS A 246 -10.04 -13.26 4.86
N ILE A 247 -10.66 -14.43 4.78
CA ILE A 247 -11.98 -14.65 5.39
C ILE A 247 -11.81 -14.55 6.90
N ARG A 248 -12.58 -13.68 7.55
CA ARG A 248 -12.56 -13.51 9.02
C ARG A 248 -13.81 -14.03 9.68
N HIS A 249 -14.92 -14.00 8.96
CA HIS A 249 -16.21 -14.44 9.48
C HIS A 249 -17.00 -15.19 8.43
N PHE A 250 -17.92 -16.03 8.87
CA PHE A 250 -18.98 -16.58 8.02
C PHE A 250 -20.33 -16.08 8.54
N VAL A 251 -21.12 -15.46 7.66
CA VAL A 251 -22.48 -15.02 7.97
C VAL A 251 -23.45 -16.05 7.39
N SER A 252 -24.22 -16.68 8.28
CA SER A 252 -25.20 -17.70 7.93
C SER A 252 -26.62 -17.17 8.14
N LEU A 253 -27.40 -17.10 7.06
CA LEU A 253 -28.83 -16.82 7.07
C LEU A 253 -29.59 -18.13 6.98
N LYS A 254 -30.48 -18.40 7.95
CA LYS A 254 -31.19 -19.67 8.11
C LYS A 254 -32.69 -19.45 8.16
N LYS A 255 -33.42 -20.24 7.37
CA LYS A 255 -34.89 -20.20 7.30
C LYS A 255 -35.46 -21.61 7.45
N LEU A 256 -36.42 -21.78 8.36
CA LEU A 256 -37.09 -23.05 8.60
C LEU A 256 -37.91 -23.48 7.37
N CYS A 257 -37.74 -24.72 6.92
CA CYS A 257 -38.60 -25.32 5.89
C CYS A 257 -39.78 -26.00 6.58
N CYS A 258 -41.00 -25.48 6.41
CA CYS A 258 -42.20 -26.12 6.94
C CYS A 258 -42.54 -27.38 6.12
N THR A 259 -42.69 -28.52 6.78
CA THR A 259 -43.31 -29.72 6.20
C THR A 259 -44.81 -29.68 6.42
N THR A 260 -45.56 -29.81 5.30
CA THR A 260 -47.03 -29.90 5.10
C THR A 260 -47.74 -28.58 4.75
N ASP A 261 -48.00 -28.35 3.45
CA ASP A 261 -49.38 -28.43 2.95
C ASP A 261 -49.45 -28.67 1.44
N ASN A 262 -50.34 -29.62 1.09
CA ASN A 262 -50.69 -30.05 -0.25
C ASN A 262 -51.52 -28.98 -0.99
N ASN A 263 -51.31 -28.92 -2.31
CA ASN A 263 -52.29 -28.66 -3.37
C ASN A 263 -53.68 -28.08 -2.99
N LYS A 264 -53.97 -26.91 -3.61
CA LYS A 264 -55.27 -26.36 -4.09
C LYS A 264 -55.96 -25.29 -3.23
N GLN A 265 -56.38 -24.27 -4.00
CA GLN A 265 -57.36 -23.19 -3.74
C GLN A 265 -56.82 -22.00 -2.91
N ILE A 266 -56.89 -20.74 -3.37
CA ILE A 266 -58.06 -20.08 -3.99
C ILE A 266 -57.63 -19.03 -5.05
N HIS A 267 -58.17 -19.22 -6.26
CA HIS A 267 -58.46 -18.18 -7.25
C HIS A 267 -59.48 -17.18 -6.71
N LYS A 268 -59.26 -15.88 -6.96
CA LYS A 268 -60.23 -14.84 -7.38
C LYS A 268 -59.49 -13.50 -7.26
N ILE A 269 -59.27 -12.76 -8.33
CA ILE A 269 -60.30 -11.90 -8.91
C ILE A 269 -60.25 -11.94 -10.46
N HIS A 270 -61.43 -12.12 -11.03
CA HIS A 270 -61.82 -11.94 -12.44
C HIS A 270 -61.33 -10.58 -12.99
N ARG A 271 -60.68 -10.55 -14.16
CA ARG A 271 -61.26 -10.16 -15.47
C ARG A 271 -62.04 -8.83 -15.43
N ASP A 272 -61.44 -7.81 -16.03
CA ASP A 272 -62.11 -7.07 -17.11
C ASP A 272 -61.10 -6.45 -18.09
N SER A 273 -61.25 -6.84 -19.37
CA SER A 273 -61.22 -5.98 -20.57
C SER A 273 -60.00 -5.09 -20.85
N GLY A 274 -59.33 -5.10 -22.02
CA GLY A 274 -59.52 -5.74 -23.32
C GLY A 274 -58.47 -5.18 -24.29
N ASP A 275 -58.26 -5.94 -25.37
CA ASP A 275 -57.75 -5.56 -26.69
C ASP A 275 -56.26 -5.34 -27.03
N ASN A 276 -55.99 -5.93 -28.21
CA ASN A 276 -54.99 -5.66 -29.24
C ASN A 276 -53.59 -6.31 -29.18
N SER A 277 -53.62 -7.57 -29.65
CA SER A 277 -53.05 -8.01 -30.95
C SER A 277 -51.53 -8.06 -31.12
N GLN A 278 -51.06 -9.31 -31.25
CA GLN A 278 -50.13 -9.84 -32.28
C GLN A 278 -48.66 -9.32 -32.20
N THR A 279 -47.60 -10.14 -32.28
CA THR A 279 -47.43 -11.39 -33.01
C THR A 279 -46.17 -12.11 -32.51
N GLU A 280 -46.31 -13.41 -32.25
CA GLU A 280 -45.43 -14.54 -32.58
C GLU A 280 -43.89 -14.33 -32.58
N SER A 281 -43.12 -15.20 -31.92
CA SER A 281 -42.75 -16.45 -32.58
C SER A 281 -42.37 -17.60 -31.63
N HIS A 282 -42.80 -18.77 -32.07
CA HIS A 282 -42.83 -20.06 -31.40
C HIS A 282 -41.44 -20.70 -31.17
N SER A 283 -41.27 -21.27 -29.98
CA SER A 283 -40.42 -22.46 -29.78
C SER A 283 -40.98 -23.66 -30.55
N LEU A 284 -40.14 -24.61 -31.00
CA LEU A 284 -40.35 -26.06 -30.82
C LEU A 284 -39.18 -26.92 -31.37
N ARG A 285 -38.48 -27.56 -30.43
CA ARG A 285 -38.12 -29.00 -30.34
C ARG A 285 -37.33 -29.76 -31.43
N TYR A 286 -36.27 -30.41 -30.91
CA TYR A 286 -35.79 -31.81 -31.13
C TYR A 286 -35.25 -32.24 -32.50
N LYS A 287 -33.98 -32.71 -32.55
CA LYS A 287 -33.62 -34.15 -32.68
C LYS A 287 -32.10 -34.38 -32.80
N ASN A 288 -31.70 -35.54 -32.30
CA ASN A 288 -30.38 -36.15 -32.31
C ASN A 288 -30.17 -36.94 -33.62
N ARG A 289 -28.98 -36.92 -34.24
CA ARG A 289 -28.58 -37.92 -35.26
C ARG A 289 -27.05 -38.03 -35.41
N ARG A 290 -26.54 -39.25 -35.26
CA ARG A 290 -25.17 -39.71 -35.58
C ARG A 290 -25.01 -39.99 -37.09
N ARG A 291 -23.79 -39.81 -37.63
CA ARG A 291 -23.01 -40.73 -38.52
C ARG A 291 -21.67 -40.07 -38.88
N GLU A 292 -20.52 -40.72 -38.63
CA GLU A 292 -19.63 -41.40 -39.63
C GLU A 292 -19.10 -40.42 -40.70
N SER A 293 -17.81 -40.31 -41.07
CA SER A 293 -16.60 -41.13 -40.94
C SER A 293 -15.45 -40.45 -41.73
N ILE A 294 -14.19 -40.88 -41.50
CA ILE A 294 -13.07 -41.11 -42.48
C ILE A 294 -11.73 -40.53 -42.00
N ASP A 295 -10.78 -41.47 -41.84
CA ASP A 295 -9.34 -41.34 -41.62
C ASP A 295 -8.58 -40.67 -42.76
N VAL A 296 -7.43 -40.03 -42.46
CA VAL A 296 -6.15 -40.30 -43.15
C VAL A 296 -4.98 -40.13 -42.18
N LYS A 297 -4.14 -41.18 -42.10
CA LYS A 297 -2.82 -41.23 -41.45
C LYS A 297 -1.69 -40.75 -42.35
N SER A 298 -0.61 -40.24 -41.75
CA SER A 298 0.81 -40.51 -42.07
C SER A 298 1.67 -39.97 -40.90
N ILE A 299 2.37 -40.75 -40.06
CA ILE A 299 3.60 -41.58 -40.25
C ILE A 299 4.72 -40.72 -40.86
N SER A 300 5.85 -40.38 -40.22
CA SER A 300 6.97 -41.14 -39.58
C SER A 300 7.96 -40.08 -39.01
N SER A 301 8.98 -40.28 -38.16
CA SER A 301 9.79 -41.44 -37.67
C SER A 301 10.64 -41.00 -36.46
N ARG A 302 11.09 -42.00 -35.68
CA ARG A 302 11.96 -41.92 -34.48
C ARG A 302 13.47 -41.91 -34.79
N GLY A 303 14.25 -41.40 -33.82
CA GLY A 303 15.64 -41.79 -33.44
C GLY A 303 16.74 -40.86 -33.97
N SER A 304 17.83 -40.50 -33.28
CA SER A 304 18.38 -40.73 -31.92
C SER A 304 19.64 -39.82 -31.75
N ASP A 305 20.10 -39.64 -30.51
CA ASP A 305 21.46 -39.26 -30.05
C ASP A 305 22.01 -37.81 -30.13
N ALA A 306 22.00 -37.14 -28.95
CA ALA A 306 23.06 -36.36 -28.27
C ALA A 306 23.77 -35.15 -28.97
N PRO A 307 24.41 -34.22 -28.22
CA PRO A 307 24.02 -32.81 -28.24
C PRO A 307 24.99 -31.91 -29.02
N SER A 308 24.46 -31.01 -29.84
CA SER A 308 25.21 -29.88 -30.40
C SER A 308 24.67 -28.55 -29.88
N LEU A 309 25.55 -27.86 -29.15
CA LEU A 309 25.46 -26.46 -28.77
C LEU A 309 25.44 -25.58 -30.02
N GLN A 310 24.25 -25.20 -30.51
CA GLN A 310 23.97 -24.01 -31.33
C GLN A 310 22.58 -24.16 -31.94
N ASN A 311 21.54 -23.73 -31.22
CA ASN A 311 20.29 -23.18 -31.76
C ASN A 311 19.24 -23.09 -30.65
N ARG A 312 19.28 -21.98 -29.89
CA ARG A 312 18.10 -21.41 -29.23
C ARG A 312 18.09 -19.91 -29.45
N ARG A 313 17.79 -19.50 -30.67
CA ARG A 313 17.11 -18.22 -30.94
C ARG A 313 15.70 -18.58 -31.39
N TYR A 314 14.73 -18.40 -30.49
CA TYR A 314 13.28 -18.15 -30.68
C TYR A 314 12.54 -18.47 -29.36
N PRO A 315 11.53 -17.69 -28.94
CA PRO A 315 11.53 -16.23 -28.76
C PRO A 315 11.26 -15.85 -27.27
N SER A 316 11.80 -14.73 -26.83
CA SER A 316 11.54 -14.10 -25.53
C SER A 316 10.04 -13.81 -25.27
N MET A 317 9.18 -13.81 -26.30
CA MET A 317 7.75 -13.57 -26.17
C MET A 317 6.92 -14.77 -25.69
N ALA A 318 7.37 -16.01 -25.87
CA ALA A 318 6.60 -17.18 -25.44
C ALA A 318 6.51 -17.30 -23.91
N ARG A 319 7.48 -16.71 -23.18
CA ARG A 319 7.46 -16.62 -21.71
C ARG A 319 6.58 -15.49 -21.18
N ILE A 320 6.47 -14.38 -21.92
CA ILE A 320 5.54 -13.27 -21.62
C ILE A 320 4.09 -13.75 -21.72
N HIS A 321 3.76 -14.62 -22.67
CA HIS A 321 2.44 -15.29 -22.72
C HIS A 321 2.24 -16.38 -21.66
N SER A 322 3.30 -16.82 -20.98
CA SER A 322 3.22 -17.78 -19.86
C SER A 322 3.16 -17.11 -18.48
N MET A 323 2.93 -15.79 -18.44
CA MET A 323 2.48 -15.06 -17.25
C MET A 323 1.13 -15.63 -16.76
N THR A 324 1.18 -16.76 -16.06
CA THR A 324 0.02 -17.36 -15.40
C THR A 324 0.11 -17.16 -13.90
N ILE A 325 0.38 -15.92 -13.50
CA ILE A 325 -0.24 -15.35 -12.32
C ILE A 325 -1.14 -14.24 -12.84
N GLU A 326 -2.27 -14.62 -13.47
CA GLU A 326 -3.32 -13.64 -13.76
C GLU A 326 -3.85 -13.15 -12.41
N ALA A 327 -3.46 -11.92 -12.04
CA ALA A 327 -4.11 -11.21 -10.97
C ALA A 327 -5.63 -11.26 -11.24
N PRO A 328 -6.48 -11.52 -10.22
CA PRO A 328 -7.93 -11.59 -10.40
C PRO A 328 -8.50 -10.39 -11.15
N ILE A 329 -7.88 -9.21 -10.98
CA ILE A 329 -8.22 -7.99 -11.70
C ILE A 329 -8.00 -8.09 -13.22
N THR A 330 -6.95 -8.78 -13.67
CA THR A 330 -6.68 -9.00 -15.10
C THR A 330 -7.75 -9.88 -15.74
N LYS A 331 -8.25 -10.90 -15.01
CA LYS A 331 -9.40 -11.71 -15.47
C LYS A 331 -10.68 -10.88 -15.54
N VAL A 332 -10.91 -10.01 -14.54
CA VAL A 332 -12.06 -9.09 -14.52
C VAL A 332 -11.97 -8.11 -15.69
N ILE A 333 -10.80 -7.52 -15.96
CA ILE A 333 -10.56 -6.64 -17.11
C ILE A 333 -10.81 -7.39 -18.43
N ASN A 334 -10.32 -8.62 -18.58
CA ASN A 334 -10.55 -9.43 -19.78
C ASN A 334 -12.03 -9.77 -19.98
N ILE A 335 -12.77 -10.06 -18.90
CA ILE A 335 -14.22 -10.30 -18.95
C ILE A 335 -14.97 -9.02 -19.32
N ILE A 336 -14.54 -7.87 -18.81
CA ILE A 336 -15.13 -6.57 -19.14
C ILE A 336 -14.87 -6.21 -20.60
N ASN A 337 -13.65 -6.41 -21.11
CA ASN A 337 -13.32 -6.22 -22.52
C ASN A 337 -14.16 -7.13 -23.44
N ALA A 338 -14.32 -8.41 -23.07
CA ALA A 338 -15.15 -9.35 -23.82
C ALA A 338 -16.65 -9.00 -23.77
N ALA A 339 -17.12 -8.44 -22.65
CA ALA A 339 -18.49 -7.93 -22.52
C ALA A 339 -18.71 -6.65 -23.33
N GLN A 340 -17.67 -5.82 -23.49
CA GLN A 340 -17.71 -4.57 -24.24
C GLN A 340 -17.88 -4.79 -25.75
N GLU A 341 -17.17 -5.76 -26.35
CA GLU A 341 -17.24 -6.08 -27.78
C GLU A 341 -18.66 -6.44 -28.27
N ASN A 342 -19.53 -6.89 -27.35
CA ASN A 342 -20.89 -7.31 -27.65
C ASN A 342 -21.97 -6.37 -27.09
N SER A 343 -21.59 -5.19 -26.60
CA SER A 343 -22.48 -4.26 -25.91
C SER A 343 -22.87 -3.04 -26.76
N PRO A 344 -24.08 -2.46 -26.58
CA PRO A 344 -24.46 -1.18 -27.19
C PRO A 344 -23.51 -0.05 -26.82
N VAL A 345 -23.34 0.95 -27.70
CA VAL A 345 -22.34 2.04 -27.58
C VAL A 345 -22.36 2.74 -26.21
N THR A 346 -23.53 3.00 -25.65
CA THR A 346 -23.68 3.65 -24.33
C THR A 346 -23.21 2.78 -23.16
N VAL A 347 -23.29 1.45 -23.30
CA VAL A 347 -22.79 0.48 -22.31
C VAL A 347 -21.28 0.29 -22.47
N ALA A 348 -20.77 0.30 -23.70
CA ALA A 348 -19.34 0.26 -23.97
C ALA A 348 -18.60 1.47 -23.36
N GLU A 349 -19.16 2.68 -23.48
CA GLU A 349 -18.62 3.90 -22.85
C GLU A 349 -18.66 3.87 -21.31
N ALA A 350 -19.61 3.13 -20.72
CA ALA A 350 -19.65 2.92 -19.27
C ALA A 350 -18.62 1.89 -18.82
N LEU A 351 -18.41 0.82 -19.61
CA LEU A 351 -17.38 -0.19 -19.35
C LEU A 351 -15.97 0.39 -19.52
N ASP A 352 -15.74 1.30 -20.47
CA ASP A 352 -14.48 2.03 -20.60
C ASP A 352 -14.16 2.84 -19.33
N ARG A 353 -15.14 3.57 -18.79
CA ARG A 353 -14.96 4.30 -17.52
C ARG A 353 -14.68 3.35 -16.35
N VAL A 354 -15.28 2.16 -16.33
CA VAL A 354 -14.98 1.13 -15.31
C VAL A 354 -13.56 0.61 -15.48
N LEU A 355 -13.11 0.32 -16.70
CA LEU A 355 -11.74 -0.12 -16.97
C LEU A 355 -10.71 0.95 -16.60
N GLU A 356 -11.01 2.23 -16.85
CA GLU A 356 -10.17 3.36 -16.48
C GLU A 356 -10.08 3.52 -14.95
N ILE A 357 -11.20 3.37 -14.23
CA ILE A 357 -11.22 3.35 -12.75
C ILE A 357 -10.41 2.16 -12.20
N LEU A 358 -10.59 0.96 -12.76
CA LEU A 358 -9.88 -0.25 -12.33
C LEU A 358 -8.37 -0.23 -12.67
N ARG A 359 -7.96 0.55 -13.68
CA ARG A 359 -6.55 0.79 -14.01
C ARG A 359 -5.90 1.85 -13.11
N THR A 360 -6.67 2.85 -12.68
CA THR A 360 -6.18 3.99 -11.89
C THR A 360 -6.20 3.74 -10.38
N THR A 361 -7.13 2.93 -9.86
CA THR A 361 -7.21 2.61 -8.43
C THR A 361 -6.24 1.49 -8.03
N GLU A 362 -5.50 1.68 -6.92
CA GLU A 362 -4.48 0.78 -6.36
C GLU A 362 -5.10 -0.57 -5.93
N LEU A 363 -5.17 -1.54 -6.86
CA LEU A 363 -5.91 -2.80 -6.70
C LEU A 363 -5.01 -4.06 -6.63
N TYR A 364 -3.72 -3.91 -6.39
CA TYR A 364 -2.78 -5.05 -6.39
C TYR A 364 -2.34 -5.43 -4.98
N SER A 365 -2.81 -6.58 -4.50
CA SER A 365 -2.11 -7.37 -3.48
C SER A 365 -1.70 -8.68 -4.14
N PRO A 366 -0.42 -9.10 -4.11
CA PRO A 366 -0.03 -10.41 -4.62
C PRO A 366 -0.72 -11.49 -3.80
N GLN A 367 -1.25 -12.51 -4.47
CA GLN A 367 -1.61 -13.78 -3.82
C GLN A 367 -0.44 -14.74 -4.05
N LEU A 368 0.13 -15.27 -2.96
CA LEU A 368 1.19 -16.28 -3.01
C LEU A 368 0.71 -17.47 -3.85
N GLY A 369 1.37 -17.69 -4.98
CA GLY A 369 1.25 -18.91 -5.76
C GLY A 369 2.05 -20.00 -5.05
N THR A 370 1.37 -21.07 -4.65
CA THR A 370 1.98 -22.27 -4.09
C THR A 370 2.90 -22.94 -5.12
N LYS A 371 4.19 -22.62 -5.07
CA LYS A 371 5.28 -23.50 -5.48
C LYS A 371 6.35 -23.42 -4.40
N ASP A 372 6.42 -24.47 -3.59
CA ASP A 372 7.42 -24.73 -2.55
C ASP A 372 7.88 -23.48 -1.78
N GLU A 373 7.16 -23.12 -0.71
CA GLU A 373 7.54 -21.96 0.10
C GLU A 373 8.90 -22.19 0.77
N ASP A 374 9.94 -21.59 0.18
CA ASP A 374 11.26 -21.47 0.77
C ASP A 374 11.21 -20.44 1.92
N PRO A 375 11.63 -20.80 3.14
CA PRO A 375 11.61 -19.90 4.29
C PRO A 375 12.32 -18.56 4.04
N HIS A 376 13.38 -18.54 3.22
CA HIS A 376 14.09 -17.30 2.88
C HIS A 376 13.20 -16.33 2.11
N THR A 377 12.38 -16.82 1.18
CA THR A 377 11.43 -16.00 0.44
C THR A 377 10.32 -15.48 1.36
N SER A 378 9.76 -16.34 2.22
CA SER A 378 8.69 -15.98 3.15
C SER A 378 9.13 -14.86 4.11
N ASP A 379 10.35 -14.94 4.62
CA ASP A 379 10.88 -13.95 5.55
C ASP A 379 11.35 -12.66 4.86
N LEU A 380 11.85 -12.74 3.63
CA LEU A 380 12.17 -11.55 2.86
C LEU A 380 10.90 -10.77 2.50
N VAL A 381 9.82 -11.48 2.14
CA VAL A 381 8.48 -10.91 1.99
C VAL A 381 7.96 -10.40 3.34
N GLY A 382 8.17 -11.13 4.43
CA GLY A 382 7.79 -10.74 5.78
C GLY A 382 8.47 -9.43 6.24
N GLY A 383 9.77 -9.30 6.02
CA GLY A 383 10.52 -8.10 6.38
C GLY A 383 10.19 -6.90 5.50
N LEU A 384 10.10 -7.12 4.18
CA LEU A 384 9.98 -6.06 3.18
C LEU A 384 8.52 -5.69 2.83
N MET A 385 7.56 -6.57 3.06
CA MET A 385 6.19 -6.42 2.54
C MET A 385 5.10 -6.47 3.63
N THR A 386 5.44 -6.62 4.91
CA THR A 386 4.43 -6.64 5.98
C THR A 386 4.21 -5.24 6.55
N ASP A 387 2.98 -4.74 6.40
CA ASP A 387 2.50 -3.57 7.15
C ASP A 387 2.50 -3.92 8.64
N GLY A 388 3.14 -3.09 9.46
CA GLY A 388 3.32 -3.25 10.91
C GLY A 388 2.03 -3.16 11.75
N LEU A 389 0.93 -3.76 11.31
CA LEU A 389 -0.35 -3.80 12.00
C LEU A 389 -0.36 -4.85 13.12
N ARG A 390 0.38 -4.60 14.20
CA ARG A 390 0.11 -5.18 15.52
C ARG A 390 0.30 -4.12 16.62
N ARG A 391 -0.82 -3.62 17.14
CA ARG A 391 -0.85 -2.87 18.40
C ARG A 391 -0.36 -3.76 19.53
N LEU A 392 0.78 -3.42 20.12
CA LEU A 392 1.10 -3.77 21.50
C LEU A 392 1.32 -2.48 22.30
N SER A 393 0.69 -2.46 23.47
CA SER A 393 0.67 -1.37 24.43
C SER A 393 1.96 -1.38 25.25
N GLY A 394 2.63 -0.23 25.31
CA GLY A 394 3.47 0.20 26.43
C GLY A 394 4.93 -0.23 26.39
N ASN A 395 5.83 0.71 26.11
CA ASN A 395 6.94 1.10 27.01
C ASN A 395 7.66 2.33 26.47
N GLU A 396 7.96 3.27 27.36
CA GLU A 396 8.76 4.47 27.08
C GLU A 396 10.24 4.13 26.93
N TYR A 397 10.92 4.64 25.89
CA TYR A 397 12.35 4.92 25.95
C TYR A 397 12.75 6.13 25.09
N VAL A 398 13.63 6.93 25.69
CA VAL A 398 14.15 8.23 25.27
C VAL A 398 15.35 8.05 24.33
N PHE A 399 15.34 8.66 23.14
CA PHE A 399 16.55 8.82 22.34
C PHE A 399 17.22 10.16 22.67
N THR A 400 18.30 10.10 23.44
CA THR A 400 19.22 11.21 23.66
C THR A 400 20.01 11.51 22.38
N LYS A 401 19.80 12.70 21.81
CA LYS A 401 20.70 13.31 20.82
C LYS A 401 22.05 13.61 21.46
N ASN A 402 23.12 13.06 20.90
CA ASN A 402 24.45 13.67 20.91
C ASN A 402 25.32 13.00 19.84
N VAL A 403 25.58 13.71 18.74
CA VAL A 403 26.68 13.37 17.82
C VAL A 403 27.53 14.62 17.65
N HIS A 404 28.65 14.65 18.37
CA HIS A 404 29.83 15.39 17.96
C HIS A 404 30.61 14.52 16.98
N GLN A 405 30.85 14.99 15.75
CA GLN A 405 31.85 14.39 14.88
C GLN A 405 32.85 15.44 14.41
N SER A 406 34.11 15.13 14.72
CA SER A 406 35.33 15.79 14.32
C SER A 406 35.67 15.50 12.86
N HIS A 407 35.87 16.54 12.06
CA HIS A 407 36.24 16.44 10.64
C HIS A 407 37.74 16.17 10.44
N SER A 408 38.08 15.19 9.60
CA SER A 408 39.41 15.00 9.01
C SER A 408 39.49 15.71 7.65
N HIS A 409 40.58 16.46 7.44
CA HIS A 409 40.78 17.38 6.32
C HIS A 409 41.24 16.67 5.03
N LEU A 410 40.33 16.57 4.06
CA LEU A 410 40.67 16.64 2.63
C LEU A 410 40.13 17.94 2.06
N ALA A 411 40.93 18.63 1.25
CA ALA A 411 40.49 19.81 0.53
C ALA A 411 39.41 19.40 -0.48
N MET A 412 38.20 19.93 -0.29
CA MET A 412 37.04 19.64 -1.12
C MET A 412 37.11 20.42 -2.43
N PRO A 413 36.74 19.81 -3.58
CA PRO A 413 36.79 20.48 -4.87
C PRO A 413 35.81 21.66 -4.93
N ILE A 414 36.27 22.82 -5.41
CA ILE A 414 35.47 24.05 -5.57
C ILE A 414 34.73 24.07 -6.91
N THR A 415 35.15 23.23 -7.86
CA THR A 415 34.49 22.91 -9.13
C THR A 415 34.79 21.47 -9.53
N ILE A 416 34.06 20.89 -10.47
CA ILE A 416 34.42 19.57 -11.05
C ILE A 416 35.85 19.55 -11.62
N ASN A 417 36.38 20.72 -12.02
CA ASN A 417 37.74 20.88 -12.53
C ASN A 417 38.80 20.86 -11.42
N ASP A 418 38.41 20.98 -10.14
CA ASP A 418 39.31 20.93 -8.98
C ASP A 418 39.34 19.55 -8.31
N VAL A 419 38.72 18.54 -8.93
CA VAL A 419 38.71 17.16 -8.43
C VAL A 419 40.13 16.56 -8.54
N PRO A 420 40.64 15.88 -7.49
CA PRO A 420 41.93 15.21 -7.56
C PRO A 420 42.06 14.31 -8.80
N PRO A 421 43.22 14.29 -9.50
CA PRO A 421 43.36 13.60 -10.79
C PRO A 421 42.97 12.12 -10.77
N CYS A 422 43.22 11.41 -9.66
CA CYS A 422 42.82 10.01 -9.50
C CYS A 422 41.30 9.83 -9.51
N ILE A 423 40.55 10.74 -8.86
CA ILE A 423 39.09 10.71 -8.82
C ILE A 423 38.52 11.11 -10.18
N ALA A 424 39.12 12.11 -10.84
CA ALA A 424 38.69 12.53 -12.17
C ALA A 424 38.82 11.39 -13.20
N GLN A 425 39.96 10.68 -13.20
CA GLN A 425 40.19 9.53 -14.09
C GLN A 425 39.19 8.39 -13.85
N LEU A 426 38.83 8.13 -12.59
CA LEU A 426 37.81 7.13 -12.26
C LEU A 426 36.43 7.54 -12.82
N LEU A 427 36.05 8.81 -12.64
CA LEU A 427 34.77 9.37 -13.09
C LEU A 427 34.64 9.49 -14.61
N ASP A 428 35.72 9.39 -15.39
CA ASP A 428 35.64 9.43 -16.86
C ASP A 428 34.91 8.21 -17.44
N ASN A 429 34.88 7.09 -16.71
CA ASN A 429 34.17 5.88 -17.10
C ASN A 429 32.80 5.72 -16.43
N GLU A 430 32.24 6.79 -15.82
CA GLU A 430 30.96 6.72 -15.09
C GLU A 430 29.76 6.31 -15.96
N GLU A 431 29.84 6.45 -17.28
CA GLU A 431 28.76 6.00 -18.16
C GLU A 431 28.69 4.46 -18.32
N SER A 432 29.74 3.76 -17.91
CA SER A 432 29.83 2.31 -18.01
C SER A 432 29.07 1.62 -16.89
N TRP A 433 28.26 0.61 -17.22
CA TRP A 433 27.62 -0.23 -16.21
C TRP A 433 28.61 -0.93 -15.26
N GLU A 434 29.84 -1.15 -15.74
CA GLU A 434 30.95 -1.76 -15.00
C GLU A 434 31.63 -0.81 -14.01
N PHE A 435 31.11 0.41 -13.82
CA PHE A 435 31.69 1.41 -12.92
C PHE A 435 31.83 0.88 -11.49
N ASN A 436 33.04 1.01 -10.93
CA ASN A 436 33.36 0.51 -9.60
C ASN A 436 33.03 1.57 -8.53
N ILE A 437 31.82 1.49 -7.97
CA ILE A 437 31.35 2.42 -6.96
C ILE A 437 32.14 2.33 -5.64
N PHE A 438 32.71 1.16 -5.30
CA PHE A 438 33.50 0.98 -4.07
C PHE A 438 34.91 1.55 -4.20
N GLU A 439 35.48 1.55 -5.40
CA GLU A 439 36.71 2.30 -5.64
C GLU A 439 36.46 3.80 -5.45
N LEU A 440 35.33 4.31 -5.94
CA LEU A 440 34.94 5.70 -5.72
C LEU A 440 34.73 6.00 -4.22
N GLU A 441 34.04 5.12 -3.49
CA GLU A 441 33.88 5.23 -2.02
C GLU A 441 35.24 5.31 -1.32
N ALA A 442 36.21 4.47 -1.70
CA ALA A 442 37.53 4.43 -1.10
C ALA A 442 38.32 5.72 -1.35
N VAL A 443 38.42 6.17 -2.61
CA VAL A 443 39.22 7.36 -2.98
C VAL A 443 38.58 8.67 -2.53
N THR A 444 37.26 8.70 -2.33
CA THR A 444 36.54 9.88 -1.80
C THR A 444 36.42 9.88 -0.28
N HIS A 445 36.91 8.84 0.40
CA HIS A 445 36.79 8.65 1.85
C HIS A 445 35.32 8.64 2.33
N LYS A 446 34.52 7.73 1.76
CA LYS A 446 33.07 7.59 2.00
C LYS A 446 32.26 8.82 1.61
N ARG A 447 32.67 9.52 0.55
CA ARG A 447 31.95 10.65 -0.04
C ARG A 447 31.64 10.49 -1.52
N PRO A 448 31.20 9.31 -2.00
CA PRO A 448 31.04 9.08 -3.43
C PRO A 448 29.91 9.93 -4.05
N LEU A 449 28.85 10.23 -3.29
CA LEU A 449 27.63 10.87 -3.80
C LEU A 449 27.88 12.29 -4.28
N VAL A 450 28.69 13.07 -3.54
CA VAL A 450 29.02 14.44 -3.96
C VAL A 450 29.81 14.46 -5.27
N TYR A 451 30.82 13.60 -5.41
CA TYR A 451 31.70 13.61 -6.58
C TYR A 451 31.00 13.06 -7.83
N LEU A 452 30.33 11.92 -7.70
CA LEU A 452 29.54 11.36 -8.79
C LEU A 452 28.36 12.27 -9.14
N GLY A 453 27.68 12.83 -8.14
CA GLY A 453 26.59 13.79 -8.31
C GLY A 453 27.01 14.99 -9.15
N LEU A 454 28.15 15.62 -8.85
CA LEU A 454 28.65 16.75 -9.65
C LEU A 454 28.91 16.36 -11.11
N LYS A 455 29.51 15.18 -11.37
CA LYS A 455 29.79 14.70 -12.73
C LYS A 455 28.50 14.40 -13.51
N VAL A 456 27.61 13.61 -12.92
CA VAL A 456 26.34 13.21 -13.55
C VAL A 456 25.43 14.43 -13.77
N PHE A 457 25.26 15.29 -12.77
CA PHE A 457 24.39 16.46 -12.89
C PHE A 457 24.93 17.47 -13.90
N SER A 458 26.26 17.58 -14.06
CA SER A 458 26.87 18.38 -15.12
C SER A 458 26.60 17.77 -16.51
N ARG A 459 26.74 16.45 -16.67
CA ARG A 459 26.46 15.74 -17.93
C ARG A 459 25.01 15.92 -18.40
N PHE A 460 24.06 15.89 -17.46
CA PHE A 460 22.63 16.07 -17.75
C PHE A 460 22.17 17.54 -17.73
N GLY A 461 23.06 18.51 -17.53
CA GLY A 461 22.72 19.93 -17.56
C GLY A 461 21.72 20.36 -16.47
N VAL A 462 21.79 19.75 -15.28
CA VAL A 462 20.81 19.98 -14.21
C VAL A 462 20.87 21.41 -13.68
N CYS A 463 22.07 21.99 -13.56
CA CYS A 463 22.25 23.37 -13.10
C CYS A 463 21.63 24.37 -14.08
N GLU A 464 21.82 24.14 -15.37
CA GLU A 464 21.27 24.94 -16.46
C GLU A 464 19.74 24.91 -16.44
N PHE A 465 19.17 23.72 -16.26
CA PHE A 465 17.72 23.51 -16.17
C PHE A 465 17.10 24.16 -14.92
N LEU A 466 17.72 23.99 -13.74
CA LEU A 466 17.21 24.55 -12.48
C LEU A 466 17.59 26.03 -12.26
N HIS A 467 18.41 26.59 -13.16
CA HIS A 467 18.99 27.92 -13.05
C HIS A 467 19.77 28.13 -11.74
N CYS A 468 20.47 27.11 -11.24
CA CYS A 468 21.30 27.17 -10.04
C CYS A 468 22.79 27.14 -10.37
N SER A 469 23.63 27.70 -9.50
CA SER A 469 25.08 27.63 -9.67
C SER A 469 25.63 26.28 -9.24
N GLU A 470 26.75 25.84 -9.82
CA GLU A 470 27.45 24.62 -9.40
C GLU A 470 27.83 24.65 -7.91
N THR A 471 28.08 25.85 -7.36
CA THR A 471 28.33 26.03 -5.92
C THR A 471 27.10 25.69 -5.08
N THR A 472 25.90 26.06 -5.55
CA THR A 472 24.63 25.73 -4.88
C THR A 472 24.38 24.22 -4.95
N LEU A 473 24.58 23.62 -6.13
CA LEU A 473 24.45 22.18 -6.32
C LEU A 473 25.40 21.40 -5.41
N ARG A 474 26.67 21.81 -5.31
CA ARG A 474 27.64 21.20 -4.42
C ARG A 474 27.23 21.29 -2.96
N ALA A 475 26.83 22.48 -2.50
CA ALA A 475 26.37 22.67 -1.13
C ALA A 475 25.17 21.76 -0.83
N TRP A 476 24.23 21.65 -1.77
CA TRP A 476 23.10 20.74 -1.68
C TRP A 476 23.51 19.27 -1.58
N LEU A 477 24.34 18.78 -2.50
CA LEU A 477 24.86 17.40 -2.48
C LEU A 477 25.60 17.10 -1.17
N GLN A 478 26.39 18.05 -0.65
CA GLN A 478 27.09 17.89 0.62
C GLN A 478 26.14 17.76 1.80
N VAL A 479 25.07 18.55 1.83
CA VAL A 479 24.05 18.46 2.89
C VAL A 479 23.29 17.15 2.79
N ILE A 480 22.90 16.72 1.59
CA ILE A 480 22.22 15.42 1.42
C ILE A 480 23.13 14.27 1.83
N GLU A 481 24.36 14.21 1.31
CA GLU A 481 25.34 13.16 1.64
C GLU A 481 25.65 13.11 3.14
N ALA A 482 25.73 14.26 3.81
CA ALA A 482 25.98 14.32 5.25
C ALA A 482 24.82 13.77 6.11
N ASN A 483 23.62 13.64 5.55
CA ASN A 483 22.46 13.04 6.22
C ASN A 483 22.28 11.56 5.85
N TYR A 484 23.14 10.97 5.01
CA TYR A 484 23.26 9.52 4.93
C TYR A 484 24.16 9.00 6.05
N HIS A 485 23.71 7.97 6.77
CA HIS A 485 24.43 7.45 7.92
C HIS A 485 25.60 6.57 7.47
N SER A 486 26.82 7.09 7.55
CA SER A 486 28.05 6.34 7.20
C SER A 486 28.32 5.09 8.06
N SER A 487 27.57 4.92 9.15
CA SER A 487 27.54 3.75 10.02
C SER A 487 26.71 2.60 9.48
N ASN A 488 25.75 2.86 8.59
CA ASN A 488 24.95 1.82 7.95
C ASN A 488 25.83 1.00 7.01
N ALA A 489 25.63 -0.32 7.00
CA ALA A 489 26.40 -1.21 6.15
C ALA A 489 25.99 -1.03 4.67
N TYR A 490 24.69 -0.91 4.40
CA TYR A 490 24.12 -0.81 3.07
C TYR A 490 23.54 0.58 2.79
N HIS A 491 22.54 1.04 3.55
CA HIS A 491 21.82 2.29 3.28
C HIS A 491 22.62 3.53 3.74
N ASN A 492 23.77 3.75 3.09
CA ASN A 492 24.66 4.89 3.25
C ASN A 492 24.81 5.63 1.90
N SER A 493 25.62 6.69 1.85
CA SER A 493 25.75 7.52 0.64
C SER A 493 26.33 6.78 -0.57
N THR A 494 27.03 5.67 -0.36
CA THR A 494 27.54 4.82 -1.46
C THR A 494 26.41 4.10 -2.18
N HIS A 495 25.38 3.63 -1.46
CA HIS A 495 24.18 3.06 -2.07
C HIS A 495 23.46 4.11 -2.92
N ALA A 496 23.19 5.28 -2.35
CA ALA A 496 22.58 6.39 -3.10
C ALA A 496 23.38 6.80 -4.34
N ALA A 497 24.71 6.76 -4.28
CA ALA A 497 25.57 7.01 -5.42
C ALA A 497 25.47 5.90 -6.48
N ASP A 498 25.35 4.63 -6.09
CA ASP A 498 25.14 3.52 -7.03
C ASP A 498 23.78 3.60 -7.74
N VAL A 499 22.72 3.96 -7.01
CA VAL A 499 21.37 4.18 -7.56
C VAL A 499 21.35 5.37 -8.50
N LEU A 500 22.05 6.46 -8.17
CA LEU A 500 22.24 7.60 -9.07
C LEU A 500 22.95 7.19 -10.36
N HIS A 501 24.03 6.41 -10.26
CA HIS A 501 24.75 5.87 -11.41
C HIS A 501 23.85 4.98 -12.29
N ALA A 502 23.11 4.04 -11.69
CA ALA A 502 22.18 3.18 -12.44
C ALA A 502 21.07 3.98 -13.13
N THR A 503 20.51 4.98 -12.44
CA THR A 503 19.49 5.88 -13.00
C THR A 503 20.03 6.64 -14.21
N ALA A 504 21.23 7.23 -14.08
CA ALA A 504 21.89 7.94 -15.18
C ALA A 504 22.18 7.00 -16.38
N PHE A 505 22.60 5.77 -16.13
CA PHE A 505 22.80 4.76 -17.18
C PHE A 505 21.49 4.41 -17.91
N PHE A 506 20.37 4.29 -17.19
CA PHE A 506 19.06 4.03 -17.80
C PHE A 506 18.56 5.21 -18.61
N LEU A 507 18.71 6.44 -18.13
CA LEU A 507 18.37 7.64 -18.88
C LEU A 507 19.17 7.75 -20.19
N GLY A 508 20.40 7.22 -20.23
CA GLY A 508 21.21 7.13 -21.44
C GLY A 508 20.72 6.13 -22.49
N LYS A 509 19.74 5.26 -22.19
CA LYS A 509 19.20 4.30 -23.16
C LYS A 509 18.27 4.97 -24.14
N GLU A 510 18.42 4.63 -25.42
CA GLU A 510 17.71 5.25 -26.53
C GLU A 510 16.19 5.30 -26.31
N ARG A 511 15.59 4.18 -25.87
CA ARG A 511 14.15 4.13 -25.60
C ARG A 511 13.72 5.02 -24.44
N VAL A 512 14.50 5.07 -23.37
CA VAL A 512 14.20 5.88 -22.18
C VAL A 512 14.32 7.36 -22.53
N LYS A 513 15.43 7.75 -23.17
CA LYS A 513 15.67 9.11 -23.67
C LYS A 513 14.60 9.59 -24.64
N GLY A 514 14.05 8.69 -25.46
CA GLY A 514 12.95 9.02 -26.38
C GLY A 514 11.56 9.14 -25.73
N SER A 515 11.41 8.72 -24.46
CA SER A 515 10.11 8.68 -23.76
C SER A 515 9.96 9.74 -22.65
N LEU A 516 11.08 10.25 -22.13
CA LEU A 516 11.12 11.18 -21.01
C LEU A 516 11.61 12.56 -21.48
N ASP A 517 11.10 13.62 -20.84
CA ASP A 517 11.59 14.98 -21.09
C ASP A 517 12.71 15.39 -20.12
N GLN A 518 13.28 16.58 -20.30
CA GLN A 518 14.36 17.06 -19.44
C GLN A 518 13.92 17.24 -17.96
N LEU A 519 12.65 17.56 -17.71
CA LEU A 519 12.12 17.66 -16.35
C LEU A 519 12.11 16.28 -15.68
N ASP A 520 11.70 15.26 -16.42
CA ASP A 520 11.69 13.86 -15.99
C ASP A 520 13.11 13.34 -15.68
N GLU A 521 14.10 13.66 -16.53
CA GLU A 521 15.51 13.33 -16.29
C GLU A 521 16.02 13.97 -14.99
N VAL A 522 15.77 15.27 -14.81
CA VAL A 522 16.17 16.00 -13.60
C VAL A 522 15.45 15.46 -12.36
N ALA A 523 14.16 15.15 -12.47
CA ALA A 523 13.40 14.53 -11.38
C ALA A 523 14.01 13.19 -10.96
N ALA A 524 14.37 12.35 -11.93
CA ALA A 524 14.91 11.03 -11.68
C ALA A 524 16.27 11.07 -10.99
N LEU A 525 17.18 11.93 -11.44
CA LEU A 525 18.50 12.09 -10.83
C LEU A 525 18.40 12.63 -9.39
N ILE A 526 17.51 13.59 -9.15
CA ILE A 526 17.28 14.11 -7.80
C ILE A 526 16.64 13.04 -6.91
N ALA A 527 15.63 12.31 -7.41
CA ALA A 527 14.98 11.23 -6.68
C ALA A 527 16.00 10.16 -6.25
N ALA A 528 16.83 9.67 -7.18
CA ALA A 528 17.89 8.70 -6.88
C ALA A 528 18.87 9.20 -5.81
N THR A 529 19.24 10.48 -5.87
CA THR A 529 20.16 11.10 -4.89
C THR A 529 19.59 11.12 -3.46
N VAL A 530 18.27 11.28 -3.31
CA VAL A 530 17.62 11.53 -2.01
C VAL A 530 16.77 10.37 -1.50
N HIS A 531 16.58 9.30 -2.27
CA HIS A 531 15.54 8.30 -2.00
C HIS A 531 15.65 7.62 -0.64
N ASP A 532 16.86 7.56 -0.05
CA ASP A 532 17.16 6.90 1.24
C ASP A 532 17.83 7.86 2.25
N VAL A 533 17.72 9.18 2.07
CA VAL A 533 18.39 10.14 2.96
C VAL A 533 17.90 9.99 4.40
N ASP A 534 18.81 9.88 5.37
CA ASP A 534 18.53 9.63 6.79
C ASP A 534 17.88 8.26 7.09
N HIS A 535 18.11 7.25 6.23
CA HIS A 535 17.74 5.87 6.52
C HIS A 535 18.45 5.36 7.80
N PRO A 536 17.72 4.81 8.79
CA PRO A 536 18.28 4.42 10.10
C PRO A 536 18.93 3.03 10.12
N GLY A 537 19.04 2.39 8.95
CA GLY A 537 19.52 1.02 8.82
C GLY A 537 18.53 -0.04 9.31
N ARG A 538 17.23 0.30 9.33
CA ARG A 538 16.13 -0.53 9.82
C ARG A 538 14.95 -0.40 8.88
N THR A 539 14.22 -1.49 8.68
CA THR A 539 13.00 -1.55 7.83
C THR A 539 11.82 -0.79 8.43
N ASN A 540 10.84 -0.42 7.59
CA ASN A 540 9.54 0.11 8.02
C ASN A 540 8.88 -0.78 9.10
N SER A 541 8.87 -2.10 8.88
CA SER A 541 8.32 -3.09 9.81
C SER A 541 8.94 -3.01 11.22
N PHE A 542 10.26 -2.83 11.31
CA PHE A 542 10.96 -2.62 12.58
C PHE A 542 10.51 -1.33 13.25
N LEU A 543 10.47 -0.22 12.51
CA LEU A 543 10.10 1.10 13.03
C LEU A 543 8.68 1.13 13.60
N CYS A 544 7.74 0.46 12.93
CA CYS A 544 6.36 0.32 13.38
C CYS A 544 6.29 -0.55 14.64
N ASN A 545 6.94 -1.72 14.64
CA ASN A 545 6.94 -2.62 15.81
C ASN A 545 7.60 -2.00 17.04
N ALA A 546 8.61 -1.15 16.85
CA ALA A 546 9.29 -0.43 17.92
C ALA A 546 8.52 0.82 18.39
N GLY A 547 7.45 1.24 17.69
CA GLY A 547 6.72 2.48 18.00
C GLY A 547 7.59 3.73 17.85
N SER A 548 8.50 3.74 16.86
CA SER A 548 9.46 4.84 16.67
C SER A 548 8.78 6.17 16.38
N GLU A 549 9.47 7.28 16.63
CA GLU A 549 8.95 8.63 16.35
C GLU A 549 8.55 8.81 14.89
N LEU A 550 9.31 8.23 13.95
CA LEU A 550 8.98 8.26 12.52
C LEU A 550 7.71 7.47 12.21
N ALA A 551 7.56 6.27 12.79
CA ALA A 551 6.37 5.45 12.60
C ALA A 551 5.11 6.15 13.13
N VAL A 552 5.21 6.80 14.30
CA VAL A 552 4.13 7.64 14.86
C VAL A 552 3.82 8.84 13.97
N LEU A 553 4.85 9.54 13.47
CA LEU A 553 4.70 10.71 12.61
C LEU A 553 4.00 10.37 11.28
N TYR A 554 4.36 9.24 10.68
CA TYR A 554 3.85 8.79 9.38
C TYR A 554 2.73 7.76 9.48
N ASN A 555 2.20 7.51 10.68
CA ASN A 555 1.07 6.62 10.94
C ASN A 555 1.26 5.22 10.34
N ASP A 556 2.45 4.65 10.54
CA ASP A 556 2.85 3.33 10.05
C ASP A 556 2.74 3.14 8.52
N THR A 557 2.59 4.22 7.74
CA THR A 557 2.35 4.16 6.28
C THR A 557 3.54 4.75 5.51
N ALA A 558 4.23 3.92 4.71
CA ALA A 558 5.40 4.34 3.92
C ALA A 558 6.37 5.22 4.72
N VAL A 559 6.71 4.78 5.94
CA VAL A 559 7.33 5.60 6.99
C VAL A 559 8.65 6.21 6.51
N LEU A 560 9.54 5.37 5.99
CA LEU A 560 10.86 5.77 5.54
C LEU A 560 10.80 6.58 4.25
N GLU A 561 10.04 6.13 3.25
CA GLU A 561 9.94 6.81 1.96
C GLU A 561 9.32 8.22 2.11
N SER A 562 8.35 8.36 3.02
CA SER A 562 7.78 9.65 3.41
C SER A 562 8.78 10.53 4.16
N HIS A 563 9.63 9.92 5.01
CA HIS A 563 10.70 10.62 5.72
C HIS A 563 11.79 11.12 4.77
N HIS A 564 12.29 10.27 3.88
CA HIS A 564 13.34 10.60 2.89
C HIS A 564 12.93 11.81 2.05
N THR A 565 11.71 11.80 1.51
CA THR A 565 11.18 12.92 0.75
C THR A 565 11.01 14.18 1.59
N ALA A 566 10.39 14.07 2.77
CA ALA A 566 10.15 15.23 3.65
C ALA A 566 11.47 15.90 4.04
N LEU A 567 12.44 15.12 4.53
CA LEU A 567 13.73 15.61 4.98
C LEU A 567 14.54 16.20 3.82
N ALA A 568 14.61 15.55 2.67
CA ALA A 568 15.32 16.06 1.50
C ALA A 568 14.86 17.48 1.14
N PHE A 569 13.55 17.71 1.07
CA PHE A 569 13.00 19.02 0.78
C PHE A 569 13.19 20.02 1.91
N GLN A 570 13.10 19.60 3.18
CA GLN A 570 13.40 20.45 4.33
C GLN A 570 14.85 20.94 4.29
N LEU A 571 15.82 20.03 4.09
CA LEU A 571 17.24 20.37 3.98
C LEU A 571 17.51 21.32 2.82
N THR A 572 16.86 21.08 1.67
CA THR A 572 17.02 21.92 0.47
C THR A 572 16.58 23.37 0.71
N VAL A 573 15.44 23.58 1.37
CA VAL A 573 14.88 24.94 1.55
C VAL A 573 15.38 25.65 2.82
N LYS A 574 16.03 24.91 3.74
CA LYS A 574 16.51 25.44 5.03
C LYS A 574 17.59 26.52 4.86
N ASP A 575 18.50 26.36 3.90
CA ASP A 575 19.53 27.34 3.56
C ASP A 575 19.43 27.74 2.09
N ASN A 576 19.35 29.04 1.82
CA ASN A 576 19.36 29.60 0.48
C ASN A 576 20.60 29.18 -0.35
N LYS A 577 21.71 28.82 0.30
CA LYS A 577 22.92 28.30 -0.38
C LYS A 577 22.78 26.86 -0.85
N CYS A 578 21.83 26.10 -0.31
CA CYS A 578 21.55 24.71 -0.68
C CYS A 578 20.29 24.58 -1.55
N ASN A 579 19.52 25.65 -1.71
CA ASN A 579 18.26 25.59 -2.44
C ASN A 579 18.47 25.58 -3.95
N ILE A 580 18.68 24.40 -4.52
CA ILE A 580 18.81 24.18 -5.97
C ILE A 580 17.54 24.57 -6.75
N PHE A 581 16.39 24.68 -6.10
CA PHE A 581 15.11 25.06 -6.72
C PHE A 581 14.81 26.56 -6.62
N LYS A 582 15.72 27.37 -6.09
CA LYS A 582 15.45 28.79 -5.78
C LYS A 582 15.00 29.62 -6.99
N ASN A 583 15.55 29.32 -8.17
CA ASN A 583 15.42 30.15 -9.36
C ASN A 583 14.49 29.56 -10.42
N ILE A 584 13.83 28.43 -10.14
CA ILE A 584 12.81 27.86 -11.02
C ILE A 584 11.45 28.50 -10.73
N ASP A 585 10.57 28.62 -11.73
CA ASP A 585 9.24 29.12 -11.48
C ASP A 585 8.38 28.12 -10.67
N ARG A 586 7.31 28.67 -10.09
CA ARG A 586 6.45 27.94 -9.17
C ARG A 586 5.74 26.75 -9.81
N ASN A 587 5.42 26.79 -11.09
CA ASN A 587 4.68 25.72 -11.75
C ASN A 587 5.63 24.56 -12.09
N HIS A 588 6.79 24.85 -12.68
CA HIS A 588 7.81 23.84 -12.90
C HIS A 588 8.32 23.24 -11.58
N TYR A 589 8.53 24.05 -10.53
CA TYR A 589 8.86 23.53 -9.20
C TYR A 589 7.81 22.53 -8.69
N ARG A 590 6.52 22.84 -8.84
CA ARG A 590 5.43 21.97 -8.38
C ARG A 590 5.43 20.64 -9.12
N THR A 591 5.55 20.66 -10.44
CA THR A 591 5.60 19.44 -11.27
C THR A 591 6.84 18.60 -10.94
N LEU A 592 8.01 19.24 -10.86
CA LEU A 592 9.26 18.58 -10.51
C LEU A 592 9.21 17.95 -9.11
N ARG A 593 8.73 18.72 -8.12
CA ARG A 593 8.53 18.24 -6.74
C ARG A 593 7.59 17.04 -6.70
N GLN A 594 6.47 17.10 -7.43
CA GLN A 594 5.51 15.99 -7.47
C GLN A 594 6.15 14.74 -8.08
N ALA A 595 6.92 14.87 -9.16
CA ALA A 595 7.62 13.75 -9.78
C ALA A 595 8.67 13.14 -8.85
N ILE A 596 9.48 13.96 -8.16
CA ILE A 596 10.48 13.46 -7.20
C ILE A 596 9.80 12.69 -6.06
N ILE A 597 8.74 13.24 -5.46
CA ILE A 597 8.01 12.59 -4.38
C ILE A 597 7.43 11.26 -4.85
N ASP A 598 6.83 11.25 -6.04
CA ASP A 598 6.20 10.05 -6.61
C ASP A 598 7.22 8.93 -6.87
N MET A 599 8.41 9.28 -7.37
CA MET A 599 9.50 8.33 -7.60
C MET A 599 10.05 7.75 -6.30
N VAL A 600 10.29 8.57 -5.28
CA VAL A 600 10.80 8.08 -3.99
C VAL A 600 9.74 7.24 -3.26
N LEU A 601 8.47 7.63 -3.26
CA LEU A 601 7.41 6.79 -2.68
C LEU A 601 7.24 5.45 -3.42
N ALA A 602 7.63 5.37 -4.69
CA ALA A 602 7.58 4.13 -5.45
C ALA A 602 8.71 3.15 -5.11
N THR A 603 9.77 3.55 -4.39
CA THR A 603 10.82 2.62 -3.94
C THR A 603 10.31 1.66 -2.88
N GLU A 604 9.23 2.02 -2.16
CA GLU A 604 8.57 1.17 -1.18
C GLU A 604 8.32 -0.25 -1.72
N MET A 605 8.86 -1.26 -1.02
CA MET A 605 8.84 -2.65 -1.49
C MET A 605 7.47 -3.31 -1.34
N THR A 606 6.60 -2.84 -0.44
CA THR A 606 5.21 -3.31 -0.30
C THR A 606 4.41 -3.12 -1.60
N LYS A 607 4.74 -2.07 -2.38
CA LYS A 607 4.12 -1.72 -3.67
C LYS A 607 4.84 -2.27 -4.89
N HIS A 608 5.86 -3.12 -4.71
CA HIS A 608 6.69 -3.65 -5.79
C HIS A 608 5.86 -4.22 -6.96
N PHE A 609 5.02 -5.21 -6.69
CA PHE A 609 4.24 -5.87 -7.74
C PHE A 609 3.17 -4.96 -8.34
N GLU A 610 2.65 -3.99 -7.60
CA GLU A 610 1.73 -3.00 -8.16
C GLU A 610 2.41 -2.23 -9.28
N HIS A 611 3.60 -1.68 -9.01
CA HIS A 611 4.33 -0.87 -9.98
C HIS A 611 4.79 -1.71 -11.18
N VAL A 612 5.33 -2.92 -10.96
CA VAL A 612 5.74 -3.82 -12.05
C VAL A 612 4.54 -4.21 -12.93
N ASN A 613 3.40 -4.58 -12.34
CA ASN A 613 2.23 -4.97 -13.12
C ASN A 613 1.63 -3.81 -13.91
N LYS A 614 1.56 -2.60 -13.30
CA LYS A 614 1.11 -1.40 -14.02
C LYS A 614 2.02 -1.10 -15.21
N PHE A 615 3.34 -1.20 -15.02
CA PHE A 615 4.31 -1.03 -16.11
C PHE A 615 4.12 -2.07 -17.22
N VAL A 616 4.04 -3.36 -16.90
CA VAL A 616 3.87 -4.43 -17.90
C VAL A 616 2.57 -4.28 -18.68
N ASN A 617 1.46 -3.98 -18.00
CA ASN A 617 0.14 -3.91 -18.62
C ASN A 617 -0.06 -2.65 -19.47
N SER A 618 0.51 -1.52 -19.07
CA SER A 618 0.31 -0.22 -19.74
C SER A 618 1.41 0.13 -20.72
N ILE A 619 2.61 -0.46 -20.60
CA ILE A 619 3.77 -0.15 -21.46
C ILE A 619 4.14 -1.37 -22.32
N ASN A 620 4.55 -2.49 -21.71
CA ASN A 620 5.10 -3.63 -22.48
C ASN A 620 4.06 -4.32 -23.37
N LYS A 621 2.85 -4.60 -22.86
CA LYS A 621 1.81 -5.30 -23.63
C LYS A 621 1.34 -4.51 -24.86
N PRO A 622 0.99 -3.20 -24.75
CA PRO A 622 0.65 -2.39 -25.92
C PRO A 622 1.79 -2.33 -26.94
N MET A 623 3.04 -2.19 -26.49
CA MET A 623 4.20 -2.17 -27.38
C MET A 623 4.41 -3.48 -28.15
N ALA A 624 4.15 -4.64 -27.51
CA ALA A 624 4.23 -5.94 -28.18
C ALA A 624 3.16 -6.10 -29.27
N ALA A 625 1.94 -5.61 -29.02
CA ALA A 625 0.83 -5.66 -29.98
C ALA A 625 1.08 -4.79 -31.23
N GLU A 626 1.77 -3.66 -31.08
CA GLU A 626 2.19 -2.80 -32.21
C GLU A 626 3.21 -3.48 -33.14
N THR A 627 3.95 -4.48 -32.64
CA THR A 627 5.01 -5.16 -33.42
C THR A 627 4.46 -6.31 -34.28
N GLU A 628 3.27 -6.82 -33.97
CA GLU A 628 2.63 -7.94 -34.70
C GLU A 628 1.59 -7.48 -35.74
N GLY A 629 1.22 -6.19 -35.75
CA GLY A 629 0.27 -5.59 -36.70
C GLY A 629 0.95 -4.86 -37.86
N SER A 630 0.74 -5.36 -39.08
CA SER A 630 1.19 -4.80 -40.37
C SER A 630 0.97 -3.28 -40.53
N ASP A 631 1.98 -2.62 -41.12
CA ASP A 631 2.01 -1.35 -41.85
C ASP A 631 0.66 -0.59 -41.96
N CYS A 632 0.29 0.13 -40.90
CA CYS A 632 -0.65 1.23 -41.01
C CYS A 632 -0.12 2.42 -40.21
N GLU A 633 0.21 3.50 -40.93
CA GLU A 633 0.55 4.81 -40.36
C GLU A 633 -0.63 5.34 -39.53
N CYS A 634 -0.66 4.97 -38.25
CA CYS A 634 -1.68 5.39 -37.29
C CYS A 634 -0.99 6.09 -36.12
N ASN A 635 -0.90 7.42 -36.22
CA ASN A 635 -0.67 8.45 -35.18
C ASN A 635 0.29 8.18 -33.98
N PRO A 636 1.34 9.00 -33.79
CA PRO A 636 2.28 8.95 -32.65
C PRO A 636 1.70 9.47 -31.31
N ILE A 637 0.38 9.38 -31.12
CA ILE A 637 -0.36 10.04 -30.02
C ILE A 637 -0.34 9.20 -28.72
N GLY A 638 -0.02 7.90 -28.78
CA GLY A 638 0.02 7.01 -27.60
C GLY A 638 1.35 6.98 -26.82
N LYS A 639 2.44 7.52 -27.39
CA LYS A 639 3.80 7.33 -26.83
C LYS A 639 4.11 8.20 -25.61
N ASN A 640 3.40 9.32 -25.42
CA ASN A 640 3.74 10.35 -24.44
C ASN A 640 2.55 10.77 -23.57
N LEU A 641 1.74 9.82 -23.06
CA LEU A 641 0.81 10.17 -21.99
C LEU A 641 1.59 10.45 -20.70
N PRO A 642 1.30 11.54 -19.96
CA PRO A 642 1.96 11.85 -18.69
C PRO A 642 1.92 10.69 -17.69
N GLU A 643 0.84 9.89 -17.71
CA GLU A 643 0.69 8.69 -16.88
C GLU A 643 1.72 7.60 -17.24
N ASN A 644 1.97 7.38 -18.53
CA ASN A 644 2.96 6.41 -19.00
C ASN A 644 4.38 6.85 -18.65
N GLN A 645 4.68 8.15 -18.76
CA GLN A 645 5.97 8.72 -18.34
C GLN A 645 6.20 8.51 -16.84
N MET A 646 5.16 8.66 -16.01
CA MET A 646 5.28 8.39 -14.59
C MET A 646 5.52 6.90 -14.31
N LEU A 647 4.85 5.99 -15.00
CA LEU A 647 5.11 4.55 -14.87
C LEU A 647 6.54 4.17 -15.26
N ILE A 648 7.07 4.76 -16.34
CA ILE A 648 8.47 4.57 -16.75
C ILE A 648 9.43 5.06 -15.66
N LYS A 649 9.19 6.26 -15.11
CA LYS A 649 10.01 6.81 -14.01
C LYS A 649 9.98 5.94 -12.76
N ARG A 650 8.80 5.48 -12.32
CA ARG A 650 8.65 4.56 -11.19
C ARG A 650 9.39 3.25 -11.43
N MET A 651 9.24 2.65 -12.62
CA MET A 651 9.95 1.41 -12.95
C MET A 651 11.47 1.62 -12.96
N MET A 652 11.94 2.72 -13.56
CA MET A 652 13.37 3.04 -13.65
C MET A 652 14.02 3.18 -12.28
N ILE A 653 13.44 3.96 -11.35
CA ILE A 653 14.03 4.14 -10.02
C ILE A 653 14.01 2.84 -9.22
N LYS A 654 12.95 2.03 -9.32
CA LYS A 654 12.91 0.71 -8.66
C LYS A 654 13.95 -0.24 -9.22
N CYS A 655 14.12 -0.30 -10.54
CA CYS A 655 15.18 -1.09 -11.16
C CYS A 655 16.57 -0.62 -10.72
N ALA A 656 16.79 0.69 -10.59
CA ALA A 656 18.07 1.24 -10.16
C ALA A 656 18.37 0.91 -8.70
N ASP A 657 17.37 1.01 -7.83
CA ASP A 657 17.47 0.79 -6.38
C ASP A 657 17.90 -0.65 -6.04
N VAL A 658 17.33 -1.65 -6.74
CA VAL A 658 17.69 -3.06 -6.52
C VAL A 658 18.53 -3.66 -7.65
N ALA A 659 19.38 -2.84 -8.29
CA ALA A 659 20.21 -3.27 -9.42
C ALA A 659 21.41 -4.15 -9.07
N ASN A 660 21.72 -4.34 -7.78
CA ASN A 660 22.92 -5.04 -7.31
C ASN A 660 23.11 -6.44 -7.93
N PRO A 661 22.07 -7.28 -8.10
CA PRO A 661 22.22 -8.59 -8.73
C PRO A 661 22.59 -8.52 -10.22
N CYS A 662 22.40 -7.37 -10.86
CA CYS A 662 22.75 -7.11 -12.25
C CYS A 662 24.12 -6.43 -12.41
N ARG A 663 24.82 -6.12 -11.32
CA ARG A 663 26.19 -5.56 -11.34
C ARG A 663 27.24 -6.64 -11.62
N PRO A 664 28.48 -6.26 -12.00
CA PRO A 664 29.61 -7.19 -12.03
C PRO A 664 29.75 -7.98 -10.72
N LEU A 665 30.19 -9.24 -10.81
CA LEU A 665 30.13 -10.20 -9.71
C LEU A 665 30.76 -9.69 -8.40
N ASP A 666 31.91 -9.02 -8.48
CA ASP A 666 32.59 -8.48 -7.29
C ASP A 666 31.73 -7.45 -6.56
N LEU A 667 31.04 -6.58 -7.31
CA LEU A 667 30.13 -5.59 -6.73
C LEU A 667 28.85 -6.25 -6.19
N CYS A 668 28.31 -7.24 -6.91
CA CYS A 668 27.15 -8.02 -6.48
C CYS A 668 27.41 -8.71 -5.13
N ILE A 669 28.58 -9.33 -4.96
CA ILE A 669 28.98 -10.01 -3.72
C ILE A 669 29.11 -9.01 -2.56
N GLU A 670 29.78 -7.87 -2.79
CA GLU A 670 29.96 -6.84 -1.77
C GLU A 670 28.62 -6.25 -1.31
N TRP A 671 27.74 -5.90 -2.25
CA TRP A 671 26.39 -5.41 -1.93
C TRP A 671 25.56 -6.45 -1.17
N ALA A 672 25.60 -7.72 -1.58
CA ALA A 672 24.95 -8.81 -0.86
C ALA A 672 25.49 -8.96 0.58
N GLY A 673 26.78 -8.77 0.79
CA GLY A 673 27.39 -8.76 2.12
C GLY A 673 26.92 -7.59 2.97
N ARG A 674 26.91 -6.37 2.42
CA ARG A 674 26.48 -5.14 3.10
C ARG A 674 25.02 -5.21 3.55
N ILE A 675 24.10 -5.59 2.66
CA ILE A 675 22.68 -5.70 3.02
C ILE A 675 22.43 -6.80 4.04
N SER A 676 23.17 -7.91 3.94
CA SER A 676 23.06 -9.01 4.91
C SER A 676 23.48 -8.55 6.32
N GLU A 677 24.61 -7.84 6.47
CA GLU A 677 25.02 -7.32 7.78
C GLU A 677 24.01 -6.33 8.35
N GLU A 678 23.38 -5.51 7.52
CA GLU A 678 22.37 -4.58 7.99
C GLU A 678 21.10 -5.28 8.51
N TYR A 679 20.62 -6.31 7.79
CA TYR A 679 19.53 -7.15 8.26
C TYR A 679 19.92 -7.94 9.52
N PHE A 680 21.16 -8.44 9.62
CA PHE A 680 21.65 -9.09 10.83
C PHE A 680 21.64 -8.15 12.04
N ALA A 681 22.10 -6.91 11.85
CA ALA A 681 22.09 -5.90 12.90
C ALA A 681 20.67 -5.57 13.37
N GLN A 682 19.69 -5.53 12.46
CA GLN A 682 18.27 -5.40 12.81
C GLN A 682 17.78 -6.61 13.62
N THR A 683 17.99 -7.84 13.13
CA THR A 683 17.53 -9.07 13.79
C THR A 683 18.13 -9.21 15.19
N ASP A 684 19.41 -8.87 15.38
CA ASP A 684 20.08 -8.86 16.68
C ASP A 684 19.43 -7.85 17.64
N GLU A 685 19.05 -6.68 17.12
CA GLU A 685 18.37 -5.66 17.88
C GLU A 685 16.93 -6.05 18.25
N GLU A 686 16.16 -6.62 17.32
CA GLU A 686 14.81 -7.11 17.57
C GLU A 686 14.81 -8.13 18.71
N LYS A 687 15.74 -9.09 18.68
CA LYS A 687 15.92 -10.08 19.75
C LYS A 687 16.34 -9.46 21.06
N ARG A 688 17.27 -8.50 21.04
CA ARG A 688 17.78 -7.81 22.23
C ARG A 688 16.68 -7.00 22.92
N GLN A 689 15.81 -6.36 22.14
CA GLN A 689 14.70 -5.53 22.65
C GLN A 689 13.42 -6.34 22.92
N GLY A 690 13.38 -7.62 22.55
CA GLY A 690 12.18 -8.45 22.67
C GLY A 690 11.06 -8.05 21.69
N LEU A 691 11.41 -7.37 20.60
CA LEU A 691 10.48 -7.02 19.52
C LEU A 691 10.15 -8.26 18.68
N PRO A 692 9.01 -8.27 17.97
CA PRO A 692 8.72 -9.29 16.97
C PRO A 692 9.82 -9.30 15.90
N VAL A 693 10.52 -10.44 15.75
CA VAL A 693 11.55 -10.60 14.72
C VAL A 693 10.86 -10.69 13.36
N VAL A 694 11.06 -9.70 12.49
CA VAL A 694 10.35 -9.61 11.20
C VAL A 694 11.04 -10.40 10.08
N MET A 695 12.33 -10.72 10.26
CA MET A 695 13.17 -11.44 9.29
C MET A 695 13.93 -12.61 9.95
N PRO A 696 13.24 -13.64 10.48
CA PRO A 696 13.86 -14.68 11.31
C PRO A 696 14.98 -15.48 10.63
N VAL A 697 14.93 -15.65 9.31
CA VAL A 697 15.97 -16.28 8.49
C VAL A 697 17.22 -15.42 8.37
N PHE A 698 17.10 -14.09 8.42
CA PHE A 698 18.23 -13.16 8.41
C PHE A 698 18.81 -12.98 9.82
N ASP A 699 19.16 -14.10 10.43
CA ASP A 699 19.99 -14.17 11.64
C ASP A 699 21.40 -14.59 11.22
N ARG A 700 22.42 -13.81 11.63
CA ARG A 700 23.83 -14.07 11.30
C ARG A 700 24.30 -15.49 11.66
N ASN A 701 23.63 -16.15 12.60
CA ASN A 701 23.97 -17.50 13.04
C ASN A 701 23.38 -18.61 12.16
N THR A 702 22.34 -18.32 11.38
CA THR A 702 21.58 -19.33 10.63
C THR A 702 21.39 -19.01 9.15
N CYS A 703 21.54 -17.73 8.76
CA CYS A 703 21.28 -17.27 7.40
C CYS A 703 22.28 -17.87 6.40
N SER A 704 21.75 -18.44 5.31
CA SER A 704 22.51 -18.69 4.09
C SER A 704 22.35 -17.51 3.15
N ILE A 705 23.41 -16.69 3.01
CA ILE A 705 23.41 -15.55 2.09
C ILE A 705 23.22 -15.99 0.63
N PRO A 706 23.94 -17.01 0.09
CA PRO A 706 23.73 -17.47 -1.28
C PRO A 706 22.28 -17.86 -1.56
N LYS A 707 21.67 -18.61 -0.64
CA LYS A 707 20.28 -19.03 -0.76
C LYS A 707 19.32 -17.84 -0.71
N SER A 708 19.55 -16.90 0.20
CA SER A 708 18.74 -15.68 0.30
C SER A 708 18.83 -14.83 -0.97
N GLN A 709 20.01 -14.73 -1.59
CA GLN A 709 20.20 -14.01 -2.86
C GLN A 709 19.48 -14.68 -4.02
N ILE A 710 19.55 -16.02 -4.11
CA ILE A 710 18.76 -16.79 -5.10
C ILE A 710 17.27 -16.49 -4.93
N SER A 711 16.76 -16.59 -3.70
CA SER A 711 15.35 -16.39 -3.39
C SER A 711 14.89 -14.95 -3.67
N PHE A 712 15.74 -13.95 -3.40
CA PHE A 712 15.49 -12.56 -3.77
C PHE A 712 15.44 -12.37 -5.29
N ILE A 713 16.40 -12.97 -6.01
CA ILE A 713 16.46 -12.86 -7.47
C ILE A 713 15.21 -13.49 -8.10
N ASP A 714 14.88 -14.71 -7.71
CA ASP A 714 13.74 -15.46 -8.24
C ASP A 714 12.40 -14.77 -7.95
N TYR A 715 12.26 -14.11 -6.80
CA TYR A 715 10.98 -13.56 -6.36
C TYR A 715 10.73 -12.11 -6.81
N PHE A 716 11.76 -11.26 -6.85
CA PHE A 716 11.61 -9.83 -7.16
C PHE A 716 12.33 -9.40 -8.43
N ILE A 717 13.54 -9.91 -8.66
CA ILE A 717 14.46 -9.31 -9.64
C ILE A 717 14.19 -9.83 -11.04
N THR A 718 13.99 -11.14 -11.22
CA THR A 718 13.85 -11.75 -12.54
C THR A 718 12.71 -11.12 -13.35
N ASP A 719 11.49 -11.09 -12.82
CA ASP A 719 10.34 -10.56 -13.55
C ASP A 719 10.45 -9.04 -13.79
N MET A 720 10.98 -8.30 -12.80
CA MET A 720 11.16 -6.86 -12.90
C MET A 720 12.19 -6.49 -13.98
N PHE A 721 13.35 -7.15 -13.99
CA PHE A 721 14.40 -6.90 -14.97
C PHE A 721 14.07 -7.47 -16.35
N ASP A 722 13.35 -8.59 -16.46
CA ASP A 722 12.83 -9.07 -17.75
C ASP A 722 11.89 -8.03 -18.37
N ALA A 723 10.98 -7.45 -17.57
CA ALA A 723 10.08 -6.40 -18.04
C ALA A 723 10.83 -5.11 -18.43
N TRP A 724 11.86 -4.73 -17.67
CA TRP A 724 12.66 -3.53 -17.95
C TRP A 724 13.59 -3.73 -19.16
N ASP A 725 14.22 -4.89 -19.32
CA ASP A 725 15.03 -5.26 -20.49
C ASP A 725 14.19 -5.24 -21.77
N ALA A 726 12.96 -5.79 -21.72
CA ALA A 726 12.05 -5.77 -22.86
C ALA A 726 11.71 -4.33 -23.32
N PHE A 727 11.74 -3.35 -22.42
CA PHE A 727 11.52 -1.94 -22.74
C PHE A 727 12.81 -1.21 -23.12
N ALA A 728 13.84 -1.27 -22.27
CA ALA A 728 15.04 -0.42 -22.35
C ALA A 728 16.24 -1.09 -23.05
N HIS A 729 16.14 -2.37 -23.41
CA HIS A 729 17.17 -3.20 -24.04
C HIS A 729 18.51 -3.19 -23.27
N LEU A 730 18.64 -4.11 -22.33
CA LEU A 730 19.70 -4.20 -21.32
C LEU A 730 20.41 -5.58 -21.30
N PRO A 731 20.86 -6.12 -22.44
CA PRO A 731 21.38 -7.49 -22.51
C PRO A 731 22.62 -7.73 -21.62
N ALA A 732 23.44 -6.71 -21.41
CA ALA A 732 24.61 -6.80 -20.53
C ALA A 732 24.21 -7.03 -19.05
N LEU A 733 23.15 -6.36 -18.58
CA LEU A 733 22.65 -6.52 -17.21
C LEU A 733 22.05 -7.90 -17.02
N MET A 734 21.28 -8.38 -18.00
CA MET A 734 20.69 -9.72 -17.98
C MET A 734 21.78 -10.81 -17.98
N GLN A 735 22.90 -10.56 -18.66
CA GLN A 735 24.05 -11.48 -18.63
C GLN A 735 24.72 -11.53 -17.25
N HIS A 736 24.91 -10.38 -16.61
CA HIS A 736 25.42 -10.32 -15.22
C HIS A 736 24.46 -10.99 -14.24
N LEU A 737 23.17 -10.72 -14.34
CA LEU A 737 22.14 -11.37 -13.52
C LEU A 737 22.21 -12.89 -13.63
N ALA A 738 22.30 -13.42 -14.85
CA ALA A 738 22.41 -14.86 -15.08
C ALA A 738 23.73 -15.44 -14.52
N ASN A 739 24.85 -14.73 -14.68
CA ASN A 739 26.15 -15.15 -14.15
C ASN A 739 26.17 -15.17 -12.62
N ASN A 740 25.65 -14.11 -12.00
CA ASN A 740 25.57 -13.96 -10.55
C ASN A 740 24.62 -14.98 -9.93
N TYR A 741 23.46 -15.23 -10.56
CA TYR A 741 22.56 -16.30 -10.13
C TYR A 741 23.25 -17.67 -10.15
N LYS A 742 24.02 -17.97 -11.21
CA LYS A 742 24.81 -19.22 -11.29
C LYS A 742 25.89 -19.29 -10.21
N HIS A 743 26.56 -18.18 -9.90
CA HIS A 743 27.53 -18.11 -8.81
C HIS A 743 26.89 -18.46 -7.47
N TRP A 744 25.75 -17.84 -7.14
CA TRP A 744 25.04 -18.12 -5.90
C TRP A 744 24.55 -19.58 -5.81
N LYS A 745 24.02 -20.14 -6.91
CA LYS A 745 23.65 -21.56 -6.98
C LYS A 745 24.83 -22.48 -6.70
N THR A 746 25.99 -22.17 -7.27
CA THR A 746 27.22 -22.96 -7.06
C THR A 746 27.64 -22.92 -5.58
N LEU A 747 27.57 -21.76 -4.93
CA LEU A 747 27.90 -21.63 -3.51
C LEU A 747 26.91 -22.36 -2.59
N ASP A 748 25.62 -22.32 -2.91
CA ASP A 748 24.57 -23.03 -2.17
C ASP A 748 24.75 -24.56 -2.29
N ASP A 749 24.99 -25.06 -3.51
CA ASP A 749 25.24 -26.49 -3.78
C ASP A 749 26.49 -27.00 -3.02
N LEU A 750 27.55 -26.19 -2.95
CA LEU A 750 28.78 -26.49 -2.22
C LEU A 750 28.68 -26.23 -0.71
N LYS A 751 27.59 -25.64 -0.22
CA LYS A 751 27.40 -25.19 1.17
C LYS A 751 28.56 -24.34 1.68
N CYS A 752 29.10 -23.49 0.80
CA CYS A 752 30.23 -22.62 1.13
C CYS A 752 29.82 -21.58 2.19
N LYS A 753 30.66 -21.43 3.24
CA LYS A 753 30.48 -20.37 4.24
C LYS A 753 30.98 -19.00 3.77
N SER A 754 31.84 -18.98 2.76
CA SER A 754 32.38 -17.76 2.14
C SER A 754 31.52 -17.36 0.95
N LEU A 755 31.34 -16.05 0.73
CA LEU A 755 30.65 -15.49 -0.45
C LEU A 755 31.52 -15.53 -1.73
N ARG A 756 32.80 -15.90 -1.58
CA ARG A 756 33.73 -16.15 -2.69
C ARG A 756 34.07 -17.64 -2.72
N LEU A 757 34.11 -18.19 -3.94
CA LEU A 757 34.61 -19.54 -4.17
C LEU A 757 36.07 -19.64 -3.67
N PRO A 758 36.48 -20.79 -3.11
CA PRO A 758 37.89 -21.04 -2.83
C PRO A 758 38.68 -20.87 -4.13
N SER A 759 39.80 -20.15 -4.09
CA SER A 759 40.71 -20.07 -5.21
C SER A 759 41.18 -21.49 -5.56
N ASP A 760 40.99 -21.92 -6.81
CA ASP A 760 41.68 -23.11 -7.33
C ASP A 760 43.18 -22.77 -7.36
N ASN A 761 43.94 -23.29 -6.39
CA ASN A 761 45.40 -23.28 -6.40
C ASN A 761 45.92 -24.50 -7.16
#